data_AF-A0A239MWX5-F1
#
_entry.id   AF-A0A239MWX5-F1
#
_cell.length_a   1.000
_cell.length_b   1.000
_cell.length_c   1.000
_cell.angle_alpha   90.00
_cell.angle_beta   90.00
_cell.angle_gamma   90.00
#
_symmetry.space_group_name_H-M   'P 1'
#
loop_
_entity.id
_entity.type
_entity.pdbx_description
1 polymer ?
#
loop_
_entity_poly.entity_id
_entity_poly.type
_entity_poly.pdbx_seq_one_letter_code
_entity_poly.pdbx_strand_id
1 'polypeptide(L)'
;MTPQQRTGAEPHTEAETSGTDHGQPSAVVADAPASVDDAVVGTKPESDTPVAAPKVRSRRWWPFRRSTRDVADAAGGVAATSVNVGSAAEATPSTAKDSASSGDTATDSKGAAAAVGTTEAKSETAPAVPASRDLDAGTSGRHAAASEGVDAGTASAAGSDRAGRHAADDQAAAKTKVDDETAKAADSTGKRAAETTDTSAGKAAGTTVADKAAVDGKAAGTAVDEKDAADSKTASTKVAEKDDDDAEGPDRWAEFAGRTEPPPNVAVRVGRRVGRFLRHEFTLAALISMAAAVVMTWPTLRYPRHTIPQDTWDPTLQAWQMSWSGHSLLTDPGRIWHSNAFYPELWTFAFSDSLLGYAPLGMIGEGPVAAVVRYNIVFVLAHALAAFGAYVLVRQLGAGRTGSAVAAAGYTYAPWLLAQAGHLHIISNGGIPLALAMLARGHGFSFRHGYRPERRHAGWALAGWLVAAWQLSLGFGIGLVFAYVLALLAVVALLTWLFKRFRVWRERRPFGRKLFFADLGGGAIFVAVGGLLAIPYFEVADAHPYARRGAEEIQLYSPPLRGFFTAPPESWLWGGLHDPLRNSLGWPPEMTLLPGFALIGLALAGLFFTIWTVRQRLLLTLGVVVAAVLAMGSEFEGGRFTYLPLLEHVPGWDGIRTPGRLMLWVTLLLGILAAGTVCAFVDRVKEISANRIPPWPSPWLRLVTLIPLALVLVEGINTTQHPIVPAQPAAMRTLEGPLLVLPSDQLHDENVMLWSTTKFQDIVNGGSGFVPKKLEEVRQVTATFPDQNSINYLRQMGVRNVVVARDFIPSGSPLLTAIELPVDSLGITREDVGSVVVYRL
;
A
#
# COMPACT_ATOMS: atom_id res chain seq x y z
N MET A 1 43.14 -56.89 -41.17
CA MET A 1 44.11 -56.08 -41.94
C MET A 1 44.50 -54.88 -41.09
N THR A 2 45.80 -54.61 -40.97
CA THR A 2 46.45 -53.35 -40.50
C THR A 2 46.47 -52.31 -41.65
N PRO A 3 47.00 -51.06 -41.51
CA PRO A 3 47.76 -50.36 -40.43
C PRO A 3 47.00 -49.12 -39.85
N GLN A 4 47.49 -48.16 -39.02
CA GLN A 4 48.71 -47.89 -38.20
C GLN A 4 48.29 -46.93 -37.03
N GLN A 5 48.89 -46.96 -35.82
CA GLN A 5 50.02 -46.12 -35.28
C GLN A 5 49.86 -44.58 -35.39
N ARG A 6 50.25 -43.75 -34.40
CA ARG A 6 50.89 -43.91 -33.04
C ARG A 6 50.68 -42.56 -32.26
N THR A 7 50.94 -42.37 -30.96
CA THR A 7 51.56 -43.15 -29.85
C THR A 7 50.63 -43.02 -28.58
N GLY A 8 50.96 -43.15 -27.28
CA GLY A 8 52.18 -43.25 -26.44
C GLY A 8 52.48 -41.97 -25.64
N ALA A 9 52.90 -41.98 -24.36
CA ALA A 9 53.25 -43.11 -23.46
C ALA A 9 52.88 -42.86 -21.97
N GLU A 10 53.10 -43.85 -21.10
CA GLU A 10 52.44 -44.03 -19.79
C GLU A 10 53.35 -43.88 -18.53
N PRO A 11 52.80 -43.90 -17.28
CA PRO A 11 53.48 -43.54 -16.03
C PRO A 11 53.87 -44.74 -15.11
N HIS A 12 54.58 -44.46 -14.01
CA HIS A 12 54.96 -45.39 -12.91
C HIS A 12 55.14 -44.56 -11.59
N THR A 13 54.48 -44.80 -10.44
CA THR A 13 54.42 -45.91 -9.43
C THR A 13 55.41 -45.78 -8.24
N GLU A 14 54.87 -45.88 -7.00
CA GLU A 14 55.51 -46.48 -5.80
C GLU A 14 56.77 -45.79 -5.18
N ALA A 15 57.23 -46.03 -3.94
CA ALA A 15 56.60 -46.47 -2.67
C ALA A 15 57.58 -46.25 -1.46
N GLU A 16 57.07 -46.47 -0.24
CA GLU A 16 57.76 -47.02 0.95
C GLU A 16 59.00 -46.39 1.69
N THR A 17 58.86 -46.39 3.04
CA THR A 17 59.87 -46.71 4.09
C THR A 17 61.01 -45.77 4.55
N SER A 18 61.10 -45.68 5.89
CA SER A 18 62.30 -45.42 6.74
C SER A 18 62.98 -44.03 6.69
N GLY A 19 63.62 -43.53 7.75
CA GLY A 19 63.78 -44.06 9.12
C GLY A 19 64.45 -43.04 10.08
N THR A 20 64.71 -43.50 11.32
CA THR A 20 65.67 -43.03 12.37
C THR A 20 66.67 -41.90 12.01
N ASP A 21 67.07 -41.00 12.95
CA ASP A 21 67.66 -41.39 14.25
C ASP A 21 67.74 -40.31 15.38
N HIS A 22 68.29 -40.73 16.53
CA HIS A 22 68.55 -40.11 17.86
C HIS A 22 68.87 -38.60 18.03
N GLY A 23 68.68 -38.06 19.27
CA GLY A 23 69.14 -36.68 19.62
C GLY A 23 68.94 -36.07 21.03
N GLN A 24 68.47 -36.76 22.07
CA GLN A 24 68.51 -36.28 23.50
C GLN A 24 69.93 -36.52 24.10
N PRO A 25 70.41 -35.85 25.20
CA PRO A 25 69.63 -35.54 26.42
C PRO A 25 70.01 -34.29 27.30
N SER A 26 69.19 -34.03 28.35
CA SER A 26 69.56 -33.53 29.72
C SER A 26 70.25 -32.16 29.95
N ALA A 27 70.10 -31.44 31.08
CA ALA A 27 69.17 -31.46 32.24
C ALA A 27 69.41 -30.22 33.17
N VAL A 28 68.64 -30.08 34.28
CA VAL A 28 69.01 -29.38 35.57
C VAL A 28 69.05 -27.82 35.57
N VAL A 29 68.60 -27.05 36.58
CA VAL A 29 67.70 -27.26 37.75
C VAL A 29 67.26 -25.92 38.41
N ALA A 30 66.13 -25.89 39.13
CA ALA A 30 65.71 -24.92 40.19
C ALA A 30 65.57 -23.40 39.80
N ASP A 31 65.09 -22.47 40.65
CA ASP A 31 64.68 -22.53 42.07
C ASP A 31 63.62 -21.46 42.48
N ALA A 32 63.06 -21.58 43.68
CA ALA A 32 62.30 -20.54 44.43
C ALA A 32 62.36 -20.89 45.93
N PRO A 33 62.58 -19.94 46.89
CA PRO A 33 61.62 -18.86 47.17
C PRO A 33 62.25 -17.57 47.79
N ALA A 34 61.43 -16.62 48.29
CA ALA A 34 61.62 -15.90 49.59
C ALA A 34 60.55 -14.79 49.79
N SER A 35 60.37 -14.34 51.04
CA SER A 35 59.43 -13.29 51.49
C SER A 35 60.11 -12.33 52.50
N VAL A 36 59.32 -11.58 53.30
CA VAL A 36 59.74 -10.68 54.41
C VAL A 36 60.17 -9.26 53.97
N ASP A 37 59.80 -8.15 54.62
CA ASP A 37 58.60 -7.70 55.37
C ASP A 37 58.76 -6.18 55.61
N ASP A 38 57.67 -5.42 55.84
CA ASP A 38 57.65 -4.38 56.91
C ASP A 38 56.21 -3.90 57.24
N ALA A 39 56.01 -3.26 58.41
CA ALA A 39 54.67 -3.00 58.99
C ALA A 39 54.61 -1.71 59.86
N VAL A 40 53.51 -1.23 60.50
CA VAL A 40 52.13 -1.74 60.74
C VAL A 40 51.16 -0.55 61.00
N VAL A 41 49.91 -0.80 61.45
CA VAL A 41 48.83 0.16 61.86
C VAL A 41 48.01 0.76 60.67
N GLY A 42 46.67 0.82 60.69
CA GLY A 42 45.68 0.26 61.62
C GLY A 42 44.24 0.78 61.41
N THR A 43 43.26 0.13 62.07
CA THR A 43 41.84 0.53 62.30
C THR A 43 40.83 0.69 61.13
N LYS A 44 39.63 0.12 61.36
CA LYS A 44 38.32 0.30 60.68
C LYS A 44 37.49 1.37 61.46
N PRO A 45 36.25 1.80 61.08
CA PRO A 45 35.36 1.43 59.96
C PRO A 45 34.75 2.66 59.22
N GLU A 46 33.46 2.59 58.82
CA GLU A 46 32.59 3.64 58.18
C GLU A 46 32.85 3.94 56.69
N SER A 47 31.86 4.28 55.85
CA SER A 47 30.37 4.23 55.95
C SER A 47 29.71 4.14 54.55
N ASP A 48 28.37 4.10 54.48
CA ASP A 48 27.56 3.75 53.30
C ASP A 48 27.68 4.65 52.05
N THR A 49 27.53 4.05 50.85
CA THR A 49 26.41 4.35 49.93
C THR A 49 26.43 3.46 48.66
N PRO A 50 25.32 2.78 48.30
CA PRO A 50 25.16 2.17 46.98
C PRO A 50 24.72 3.21 45.94
N VAL A 51 25.38 3.24 44.77
CA VAL A 51 25.07 4.19 43.68
C VAL A 51 23.74 3.84 43.01
N ALA A 52 22.82 4.80 42.94
CA ALA A 52 21.51 4.62 42.35
C ALA A 52 21.54 4.59 40.80
N ALA A 53 20.73 3.71 40.20
CA ALA A 53 20.60 3.58 38.75
C ALA A 53 20.03 4.85 38.07
N PRO A 54 20.46 5.19 36.84
CA PRO A 54 20.09 6.44 36.18
C PRO A 54 18.62 6.46 35.73
N LYS A 55 17.80 7.30 36.38
CA LYS A 55 16.43 7.60 35.93
C LYS A 55 16.42 8.37 34.61
N VAL A 56 16.13 7.70 33.50
CA VAL A 56 15.94 8.32 32.18
C VAL A 56 14.73 9.26 32.21
N ARG A 57 14.97 10.56 32.29
CA ARG A 57 13.93 11.60 32.24
C ARG A 57 13.58 11.94 30.78
N SER A 58 12.56 11.30 30.23
CA SER A 58 12.00 11.61 28.91
C SER A 58 11.33 12.99 28.90
N ARG A 59 12.07 14.02 28.41
CA ARG A 59 11.53 15.37 28.21
C ARG A 59 10.67 15.44 26.93
N ARG A 60 9.39 15.02 26.99
CA ARG A 60 8.42 15.27 25.90
C ARG A 60 8.35 16.78 25.60
N TRP A 61 8.55 17.19 24.33
CA TRP A 61 8.64 18.60 23.91
C TRP A 61 7.61 18.93 22.82
N TRP A 62 6.31 18.95 23.18
CA TRP A 62 5.20 19.36 22.30
C TRP A 62 4.16 20.20 23.08
N PRO A 63 3.72 21.37 22.57
CA PRO A 63 3.01 22.38 23.37
C PRO A 63 1.48 22.33 23.25
N PHE A 64 0.84 21.18 23.50
CA PHE A 64 -0.61 21.10 23.67
C PHE A 64 -1.02 20.14 24.81
N ARG A 65 -1.15 20.68 26.02
CA ARG A 65 -2.09 20.14 27.03
C ARG A 65 -3.31 21.04 27.08
N ARG A 66 -4.48 20.52 26.68
CA ARG A 66 -5.77 20.99 27.20
C ARG A 66 -6.23 20.01 28.27
N SER A 67 -7.00 20.48 29.24
CA SER A 67 -7.46 19.69 30.38
C SER A 67 -8.55 18.69 29.97
N THR A 68 -8.29 17.41 30.20
CA THR A 68 -9.26 16.32 30.07
C THR A 68 -10.25 16.35 31.25
N ARG A 69 -11.20 17.29 31.23
CA ARG A 69 -12.25 17.39 32.26
C ARG A 69 -13.67 17.72 31.76
N ASP A 70 -13.82 18.30 30.57
CA ASP A 70 -15.12 18.83 30.11
C ASP A 70 -15.75 18.05 28.93
N VAL A 71 -15.48 16.73 28.83
CA VAL A 71 -15.99 15.86 27.74
C VAL A 71 -16.61 14.53 28.28
N ALA A 72 -16.69 14.34 29.59
CA ALA A 72 -17.27 13.13 30.19
C ALA A 72 -18.80 13.17 30.34
N ASP A 73 -19.38 14.36 30.53
CA ASP A 73 -20.77 14.53 30.98
C ASP A 73 -21.84 14.41 29.87
N ALA A 74 -21.47 13.94 28.67
CA ALA A 74 -22.36 13.82 27.52
C ALA A 74 -22.88 12.38 27.26
N ALA A 75 -22.42 11.38 28.01
CA ALA A 75 -22.68 9.97 27.73
C ALA A 75 -22.89 9.13 29.01
N GLY A 76 -23.93 9.43 29.80
CA GLY A 76 -24.26 8.65 30.99
C GLY A 76 -25.59 9.04 31.65
N GLY A 77 -26.69 8.39 31.27
CA GLY A 77 -27.99 8.56 31.91
C GLY A 77 -28.86 7.31 31.79
N VAL A 78 -29.51 6.92 32.90
CA VAL A 78 -30.31 5.69 33.09
C VAL A 78 -29.45 4.40 33.10
N ALA A 79 -29.35 3.60 34.17
CA ALA A 79 -29.92 3.71 35.52
C ALA A 79 -28.98 3.12 36.60
N ALA A 80 -29.30 3.38 37.88
CA ALA A 80 -28.61 2.84 39.05
C ALA A 80 -28.87 1.32 39.24
N THR A 81 -28.10 0.55 40.01
CA THR A 81 -27.97 0.69 41.48
C THR A 81 -26.79 -0.11 42.03
N SER A 82 -26.04 0.46 42.98
CA SER A 82 -25.07 -0.28 43.82
C SER A 82 -25.19 0.16 45.28
N VAL A 83 -25.15 -0.80 46.21
CA VAL A 83 -25.33 -0.58 47.66
C VAL A 83 -23.98 -0.24 48.33
N ASN A 84 -24.02 0.58 49.38
CA ASN A 84 -22.85 1.19 50.02
C ASN A 84 -22.37 0.42 51.28
N VAL A 85 -21.22 -0.25 51.18
CA VAL A 85 -20.29 -0.64 52.27
C VAL A 85 -18.89 -0.76 51.62
N GLY A 86 -17.75 -0.39 52.20
CA GLY A 86 -17.41 0.28 53.48
C GLY A 86 -15.89 0.26 53.67
N SER A 87 -15.28 1.29 54.26
CA SER A 87 -13.82 1.50 54.24
C SER A 87 -13.06 0.88 55.42
N ALA A 88 -12.03 0.08 55.14
CA ALA A 88 -10.88 -0.24 56.00
C ALA A 88 -9.69 -0.64 55.09
N ALA A 89 -8.51 -0.02 55.12
CA ALA A 89 -7.56 0.23 56.21
C ALA A 89 -6.50 -0.90 56.37
N GLU A 90 -5.48 -0.83 55.51
CA GLU A 90 -4.05 -1.01 55.79
C GLU A 90 -3.62 -1.66 57.13
N ALA A 91 -3.02 -2.86 57.07
CA ALA A 91 -2.09 -3.35 58.08
C ALA A 91 -1.21 -4.50 57.55
N THR A 92 0.12 -4.33 57.60
CA THR A 92 1.10 -5.43 57.58
C THR A 92 1.55 -5.76 59.01
N PRO A 93 1.85 -7.04 59.31
CA PRO A 93 2.85 -7.37 60.32
C PRO A 93 3.99 -8.22 59.75
N SER A 94 5.12 -8.29 60.46
CA SER A 94 6.34 -8.96 60.02
C SER A 94 6.87 -9.97 61.05
N THR A 95 7.71 -10.89 60.56
CA THR A 95 8.85 -11.54 61.25
C THR A 95 8.65 -12.43 62.48
N ALA A 96 9.29 -13.61 62.40
CA ALA A 96 9.88 -14.40 63.49
C ALA A 96 8.92 -15.23 64.39
N LYS A 97 9.30 -16.38 64.96
CA LYS A 97 10.60 -17.10 64.97
C LYS A 97 10.43 -18.60 65.37
N ASP A 98 11.48 -19.40 65.14
CA ASP A 98 11.83 -20.68 65.84
C ASP A 98 10.85 -21.89 65.65
N SER A 99 11.24 -23.18 65.65
CA SER A 99 12.57 -23.85 65.61
C SER A 99 12.47 -25.37 65.34
N ALA A 100 13.45 -25.94 64.58
CA ALA A 100 14.00 -27.33 64.65
C ALA A 100 13.04 -28.57 64.51
N SER A 101 13.44 -29.77 64.07
CA SER A 101 14.76 -30.42 64.02
C SER A 101 14.77 -31.67 63.09
N SER A 102 15.95 -32.28 62.88
CA SER A 102 16.22 -33.58 62.23
C SER A 102 15.98 -33.70 60.71
N GLY A 103 16.83 -34.37 59.93
CA GLY A 103 18.10 -35.04 60.30
C GLY A 103 19.02 -35.28 59.10
N ASP A 104 20.31 -35.45 59.38
CA ASP A 104 21.39 -35.46 58.39
C ASP A 104 21.50 -36.76 57.57
N THR A 105 22.00 -36.65 56.34
CA THR A 105 23.38 -37.11 56.04
C THR A 105 23.86 -36.60 54.68
N ALA A 106 25.13 -36.23 54.60
CA ALA A 106 25.78 -35.71 53.40
C ALA A 106 27.14 -36.39 53.15
N THR A 107 27.55 -36.46 51.88
CA THR A 107 28.94 -36.47 51.39
C THR A 107 28.86 -36.38 49.85
N ASP A 108 29.33 -35.32 49.20
CA ASP A 108 30.73 -34.94 48.88
C ASP A 108 31.49 -35.97 48.02
N SER A 109 32.21 -35.59 46.95
CA SER A 109 32.54 -34.24 46.44
C SER A 109 33.11 -34.26 44.99
N LYS A 110 33.34 -33.05 44.43
CA LYS A 110 34.26 -32.70 43.30
C LYS A 110 33.88 -33.10 41.87
N GLY A 111 34.17 -32.19 40.93
CA GLY A 111 34.24 -32.43 39.47
C GLY A 111 34.06 -31.13 38.67
N ALA A 112 35.07 -30.67 37.93
CA ALA A 112 35.04 -29.37 37.25
C ALA A 112 34.81 -29.45 35.73
N ALA A 113 34.11 -28.44 35.22
CA ALA A 113 34.04 -27.89 33.86
C ALA A 113 34.70 -28.62 32.66
N ALA A 114 33.88 -28.83 31.62
CA ALA A 114 34.27 -28.69 30.20
C ALA A 114 33.02 -28.30 29.37
N ALA A 115 33.21 -27.85 28.12
CA ALA A 115 32.13 -27.39 27.23
C ALA A 115 32.13 -28.13 25.87
N VAL A 116 31.27 -27.67 24.95
CA VAL A 116 31.11 -28.08 23.53
C VAL A 116 30.15 -29.28 23.30
N GLY A 117 29.21 -29.12 22.35
CA GLY A 117 28.65 -30.27 21.61
C GLY A 117 27.13 -30.42 21.44
N THR A 118 26.36 -29.37 21.14
CA THR A 118 24.95 -29.52 20.70
C THR A 118 24.81 -29.35 19.18
N THR A 119 24.61 -30.45 18.46
CA THR A 119 24.14 -30.45 17.06
C THR A 119 22.70 -30.92 16.98
N GLU A 120 21.88 -30.21 16.19
CA GLU A 120 20.47 -30.51 15.99
C GLU A 120 20.28 -31.77 15.12
N ALA A 121 19.21 -32.52 15.36
CA ALA A 121 18.78 -33.63 14.52
C ALA A 121 17.35 -33.39 14.03
N LYS A 122 17.18 -33.26 12.70
CA LYS A 122 15.85 -33.28 12.07
C LYS A 122 15.21 -34.66 12.22
N SER A 123 13.88 -34.69 12.32
CA SER A 123 13.08 -35.88 12.07
C SER A 123 12.06 -35.58 10.97
N GLU A 124 12.23 -36.22 9.82
CA GLU A 124 11.17 -36.41 8.82
C GLU A 124 10.64 -37.84 8.97
N THR A 125 9.35 -38.07 8.76
CA THR A 125 8.80 -39.43 8.74
C THR A 125 7.63 -39.53 7.78
N ALA A 126 7.78 -40.33 6.73
CA ALA A 126 6.73 -40.68 5.78
C ALA A 126 6.15 -42.07 6.11
N PRO A 127 4.86 -42.34 5.82
CA PRO A 127 4.28 -43.68 5.93
C PRO A 127 4.72 -44.58 4.77
N ALA A 128 4.85 -45.89 5.02
CA ALA A 128 5.34 -46.88 4.06
C ALA A 128 4.23 -47.83 3.56
N VAL A 129 4.44 -48.39 2.36
CA VAL A 129 3.65 -49.50 1.79
C VAL A 129 4.65 -50.51 1.19
N PRO A 130 4.51 -51.83 1.42
CA PRO A 130 5.54 -52.81 1.08
C PRO A 130 5.54 -53.25 -0.39
N ALA A 131 6.65 -53.84 -0.83
CA ALA A 131 6.85 -54.32 -2.20
C ALA A 131 6.78 -55.85 -2.32
N SER A 132 6.34 -56.34 -3.49
CA SER A 132 7.03 -57.44 -4.20
C SER A 132 6.45 -57.65 -5.61
N ARG A 133 7.35 -57.91 -6.59
CA ARG A 133 7.23 -58.85 -7.75
C ARG A 133 6.01 -58.72 -8.72
N ASP A 134 6.14 -58.90 -10.04
CA ASP A 134 7.28 -59.31 -10.89
C ASP A 134 6.99 -59.04 -12.40
N LEU A 135 8.05 -59.03 -13.23
CA LEU A 135 8.12 -59.33 -14.68
C LEU A 135 7.54 -58.38 -15.78
N ASP A 136 8.49 -57.88 -16.59
CA ASP A 136 8.59 -57.90 -18.07
C ASP A 136 7.86 -56.92 -19.04
N ALA A 137 8.73 -56.10 -19.66
CA ALA A 137 8.86 -55.79 -21.10
C ALA A 137 7.77 -54.99 -21.87
N GLY A 138 8.22 -54.08 -22.78
CA GLY A 138 7.31 -53.50 -23.80
C GLY A 138 7.61 -52.10 -24.37
N THR A 139 8.81 -51.86 -24.88
CA THR A 139 9.22 -50.74 -25.78
C THR A 139 8.18 -49.74 -26.35
N SER A 140 8.48 -48.44 -26.16
CA SER A 140 8.38 -47.33 -27.16
C SER A 140 7.01 -46.76 -27.62
N GLY A 141 6.98 -45.45 -27.90
CA GLY A 141 5.89 -44.78 -28.62
C GLY A 141 5.91 -43.25 -28.50
N ARG A 142 5.51 -42.53 -29.56
CA ARG A 142 5.28 -41.06 -29.55
C ARG A 142 3.88 -40.76 -30.13
N HIS A 143 3.41 -39.53 -29.85
CA HIS A 143 2.40 -38.76 -30.59
C HIS A 143 0.90 -39.13 -30.47
N ALA A 144 0.18 -38.24 -29.77
CA ALA A 144 -0.89 -37.38 -30.28
C ALA A 144 -2.29 -37.92 -30.66
N ALA A 145 -3.26 -37.02 -30.41
CA ALA A 145 -4.54 -36.81 -31.11
C ALA A 145 -5.73 -37.78 -30.91
N ALA A 146 -6.67 -37.31 -30.05
CA ALA A 146 -8.07 -37.03 -30.38
C ALA A 146 -9.10 -38.17 -30.62
N SER A 147 -10.38 -37.75 -30.52
CA SER A 147 -11.65 -38.41 -30.91
C SER A 147 -12.10 -39.67 -30.15
N GLU A 148 -13.38 -39.62 -29.73
CA GLU A 148 -14.44 -40.66 -29.83
C GLU A 148 -14.07 -42.14 -29.52
N GLY A 149 -14.79 -42.88 -28.67
CA GLY A 149 -16.09 -42.66 -28.01
C GLY A 149 -16.95 -43.94 -28.07
N VAL A 150 -18.06 -44.01 -27.31
CA VAL A 150 -19.10 -45.08 -27.40
C VAL A 150 -18.60 -46.45 -26.85
N ASP A 151 -19.36 -47.32 -26.14
CA ASP A 151 -20.79 -47.37 -25.77
C ASP A 151 -21.04 -47.96 -24.34
N ALA A 152 -22.33 -48.04 -23.97
CA ALA A 152 -23.07 -48.99 -23.10
C ALA A 152 -22.37 -49.92 -22.06
N GLY A 153 -23.02 -50.32 -20.95
CA GLY A 153 -24.36 -49.97 -20.45
C GLY A 153 -25.26 -51.18 -20.09
N THR A 154 -25.45 -51.43 -18.80
CA THR A 154 -26.56 -52.25 -18.21
C THR A 154 -26.84 -51.70 -16.81
N ALA A 155 -28.04 -51.29 -16.38
CA ALA A 155 -29.42 -51.79 -16.55
C ALA A 155 -29.81 -52.92 -15.59
N SER A 156 -30.54 -52.56 -14.52
CA SER A 156 -31.64 -53.35 -13.95
C SER A 156 -32.52 -52.47 -13.06
N ALA A 157 -33.84 -52.55 -13.24
CA ALA A 157 -34.83 -51.96 -12.35
C ALA A 157 -36.12 -52.80 -12.40
N ALA A 158 -36.75 -52.99 -11.25
CA ALA A 158 -38.06 -53.63 -11.09
C ALA A 158 -38.82 -52.94 -9.93
N GLY A 159 -40.14 -52.75 -9.99
CA GLY A 159 -41.06 -53.13 -11.06
C GLY A 159 -42.44 -52.45 -10.92
N SER A 160 -43.43 -53.07 -11.54
CA SER A 160 -44.87 -52.76 -11.56
C SER A 160 -45.50 -52.47 -10.17
N ASP A 161 -46.66 -51.79 -10.03
CA ASP A 161 -47.80 -51.77 -10.97
C ASP A 161 -48.70 -50.49 -10.91
N ARG A 162 -49.76 -50.47 -11.73
CA ARG A 162 -50.72 -49.38 -11.97
C ARG A 162 -51.70 -49.10 -10.82
N ALA A 163 -52.06 -47.82 -10.59
CA ALA A 163 -53.33 -47.24 -11.10
C ALA A 163 -53.68 -45.80 -10.60
N GLY A 164 -53.93 -44.88 -11.55
CA GLY A 164 -55.07 -43.94 -11.50
C GLY A 164 -54.94 -42.53 -10.88
N ARG A 165 -55.11 -41.49 -11.74
CA ARG A 165 -55.42 -40.06 -11.43
C ARG A 165 -54.28 -39.27 -10.75
N HIS A 166 -53.82 -38.11 -11.22
CA HIS A 166 -54.08 -37.27 -12.43
C HIS A 166 -52.69 -36.79 -12.99
N ALA A 167 -52.42 -35.74 -13.78
CA ALA A 167 -53.16 -34.54 -14.24
C ALA A 167 -52.55 -33.96 -15.55
N ALA A 168 -52.59 -32.62 -15.69
CA ALA A 168 -51.87 -31.72 -16.61
C ALA A 168 -50.39 -32.06 -16.90
N ASP A 169 -49.68 -31.58 -17.93
CA ASP A 169 -49.95 -30.82 -19.19
C ASP A 169 -48.60 -30.76 -19.97
N ASP A 170 -48.43 -30.50 -21.28
CA ASP A 170 -49.29 -30.44 -22.48
C ASP A 170 -48.40 -30.75 -23.74
N GLN A 171 -48.87 -30.49 -24.97
CA GLN A 171 -48.27 -30.85 -26.27
C GLN A 171 -47.50 -29.66 -26.92
N ALA A 172 -46.45 -29.77 -27.75
CA ALA A 172 -45.90 -30.75 -28.70
C ALA A 172 -46.14 -30.42 -30.20
N ALA A 173 -45.20 -30.91 -31.05
CA ALA A 173 -45.24 -31.05 -32.51
C ALA A 173 -45.05 -29.82 -33.46
N ALA A 174 -44.06 -29.96 -34.35
CA ALA A 174 -43.66 -29.08 -35.45
C ALA A 174 -44.49 -29.23 -36.75
N LYS A 175 -44.33 -28.29 -37.72
CA LYS A 175 -43.96 -28.58 -39.14
C LYS A 175 -43.78 -27.37 -40.09
N THR A 176 -42.70 -27.42 -40.89
CA THR A 176 -42.61 -27.22 -42.36
C THR A 176 -43.30 -26.05 -43.12
N LYS A 177 -42.51 -25.00 -43.43
CA LYS A 177 -42.11 -24.47 -44.77
C LYS A 177 -43.15 -23.95 -45.83
N VAL A 178 -42.72 -22.88 -46.55
CA VAL A 178 -43.12 -22.34 -47.89
C VAL A 178 -44.08 -21.13 -47.93
N ASP A 179 -43.49 -19.96 -48.18
CA ASP A 179 -43.74 -18.89 -49.18
C ASP A 179 -45.17 -18.56 -49.71
N ASP A 180 -45.56 -17.26 -49.69
CA ASP A 180 -45.90 -16.44 -50.89
C ASP A 180 -45.95 -14.91 -50.59
N GLU A 181 -46.20 -14.05 -51.60
CA GLU A 181 -46.03 -12.58 -51.61
C GLU A 181 -47.28 -11.68 -51.29
N THR A 182 -47.06 -10.36 -51.32
CA THR A 182 -47.96 -9.23 -51.73
C THR A 182 -48.81 -8.39 -50.73
N ALA A 183 -48.34 -7.14 -50.56
CA ALA A 183 -49.01 -5.87 -50.92
C ALA A 183 -50.10 -5.16 -50.05
N LYS A 184 -49.82 -3.87 -49.81
CA LYS A 184 -50.70 -2.66 -49.87
C LYS A 184 -51.88 -2.43 -48.88
N ALA A 185 -51.62 -1.45 -47.99
CA ALA A 185 -52.20 -0.09 -47.99
C ALA A 185 -53.63 0.25 -47.48
N ALA A 186 -53.64 1.35 -46.69
CA ALA A 186 -54.59 2.47 -46.67
C ALA A 186 -55.94 2.39 -45.90
N ASP A 187 -56.34 3.59 -45.43
CA ASP A 187 -57.64 4.04 -44.90
C ASP A 187 -58.27 3.34 -43.67
N SER A 188 -59.35 3.89 -43.09
CA SER A 188 -59.43 5.12 -42.25
C SER A 188 -60.85 5.30 -41.68
N THR A 189 -61.03 6.23 -40.73
CA THR A 189 -62.30 6.77 -40.20
C THR A 189 -63.22 5.88 -39.35
N GLY A 190 -63.97 6.52 -38.43
CA GLY A 190 -65.13 5.93 -37.73
C GLY A 190 -64.99 5.70 -36.21
N LYS A 191 -65.71 6.33 -35.26
CA LYS A 191 -66.16 7.74 -35.05
C LYS A 191 -67.35 7.77 -34.05
N ARG A 192 -67.14 8.22 -32.79
CA ARG A 192 -68.09 8.93 -31.86
C ARG A 192 -67.40 9.10 -30.48
N ALA A 193 -67.30 10.30 -29.89
CA ALA A 193 -68.31 11.17 -29.24
C ALA A 193 -68.59 10.75 -27.77
N ALA A 194 -68.77 11.65 -26.79
CA ALA A 194 -69.17 13.08 -26.81
C ALA A 194 -68.29 13.93 -25.81
N GLU A 195 -67.98 15.23 -26.03
CA GLU A 195 -68.76 16.46 -25.67
C GLU A 195 -68.52 16.92 -24.20
N THR A 196 -68.32 18.18 -23.78
CA THR A 196 -68.46 19.58 -24.31
C THR A 196 -67.09 20.33 -24.36
N THR A 197 -66.72 21.27 -25.25
CA THR A 197 -67.28 22.57 -25.73
C THR A 197 -67.29 23.72 -24.68
N ASP A 198 -66.87 24.98 -24.95
CA ASP A 198 -66.37 25.57 -26.23
C ASP A 198 -65.53 26.88 -26.15
N THR A 199 -64.68 27.13 -27.17
CA THR A 199 -64.08 28.42 -27.69
C THR A 199 -63.38 29.45 -26.76
N SER A 200 -62.52 30.40 -27.20
CA SER A 200 -62.15 30.91 -28.55
C SER A 200 -60.65 31.30 -28.73
N ALA A 201 -60.25 31.68 -29.96
CA ALA A 201 -58.97 32.31 -30.32
C ALA A 201 -58.97 33.84 -30.06
N GLY A 202 -57.90 34.66 -30.26
CA GLY A 202 -56.47 34.41 -30.57
C GLY A 202 -55.79 35.55 -31.36
N LYS A 203 -54.45 35.68 -31.25
CA LYS A 203 -53.48 36.43 -32.11
C LYS A 203 -53.39 37.99 -32.04
N ALA A 204 -52.16 38.46 -31.73
CA ALA A 204 -51.46 39.71 -32.17
C ALA A 204 -51.61 41.08 -31.45
N ALA A 205 -50.48 41.83 -31.49
CA ALA A 205 -50.23 43.26 -31.20
C ALA A 205 -50.36 43.79 -29.74
N GLY A 206 -49.62 44.87 -29.39
CA GLY A 206 -49.81 45.59 -28.10
C GLY A 206 -48.57 46.24 -27.44
N THR A 207 -48.21 47.43 -27.91
CA THR A 207 -47.10 48.31 -27.48
C THR A 207 -47.21 48.91 -26.05
N THR A 208 -46.08 49.07 -25.35
CA THR A 208 -45.73 50.08 -24.29
C THR A 208 -46.42 50.18 -22.90
N VAL A 209 -45.56 50.30 -21.87
CA VAL A 209 -45.54 51.26 -20.72
C VAL A 209 -46.73 51.37 -19.75
N ALA A 210 -46.42 51.22 -18.45
CA ALA A 210 -47.09 51.85 -17.32
C ALA A 210 -46.08 52.17 -16.19
N ASP A 211 -46.36 53.16 -15.34
CA ASP A 211 -45.48 53.73 -14.29
C ASP A 211 -46.34 54.32 -13.13
N LYS A 212 -45.70 54.70 -12.00
CA LYS A 212 -46.23 55.29 -10.73
C LYS A 212 -46.87 54.29 -9.74
N ALA A 213 -46.89 54.51 -8.41
CA ALA A 213 -46.10 55.30 -7.42
C ALA A 213 -46.59 54.85 -5.98
N ALA A 214 -46.45 55.47 -4.79
CA ALA A 214 -45.91 56.74 -4.26
C ALA A 214 -45.75 56.62 -2.70
N VAL A 215 -45.29 57.70 -2.00
CA VAL A 215 -45.58 58.06 -0.58
C VAL A 215 -45.02 57.13 0.54
N ASP A 216 -44.39 57.57 1.64
CA ASP A 216 -43.77 58.85 2.07
C ASP A 216 -42.79 58.60 3.26
N GLY A 217 -41.89 59.55 3.64
CA GLY A 217 -40.89 59.26 4.71
C GLY A 217 -40.00 60.35 5.40
N LYS A 218 -40.13 61.66 5.11
CA LYS A 218 -39.75 62.85 5.92
C LYS A 218 -38.42 62.93 6.78
N ALA A 219 -37.56 63.93 6.47
CA ALA A 219 -36.65 64.73 7.36
C ALA A 219 -35.39 64.08 8.02
N ALA A 220 -34.34 64.80 8.47
CA ALA A 220 -33.69 66.11 8.11
C ALA A 220 -32.37 66.33 8.91
N GLY A 221 -31.37 67.12 8.42
CA GLY A 221 -30.22 67.62 9.23
C GLY A 221 -28.94 68.04 8.47
N THR A 222 -28.35 69.21 8.80
CA THR A 222 -27.08 69.81 8.30
C THR A 222 -25.93 69.70 9.34
N ALA A 223 -24.64 70.09 9.17
CA ALA A 223 -23.92 71.09 8.32
C ALA A 223 -22.43 70.65 8.04
N VAL A 224 -21.67 71.12 7.01
CA VAL A 224 -20.73 72.32 6.91
C VAL A 224 -19.53 72.25 7.89
N ASP A 225 -18.25 72.62 7.64
CA ASP A 225 -17.46 73.39 6.60
C ASP A 225 -16.82 72.51 5.46
N GLU A 226 -15.95 72.89 4.49
CA GLU A 226 -14.94 73.97 4.17
C GLU A 226 -13.51 73.77 4.77
N LYS A 227 -12.34 73.76 4.07
CA LYS A 227 -11.68 74.55 2.98
C LYS A 227 -10.50 73.73 2.35
N ASP A 228 -9.72 74.09 1.29
CA ASP A 228 -9.61 75.27 0.40
C ASP A 228 -9.04 74.94 -1.03
N ALA A 229 -8.90 75.97 -1.90
CA ALA A 229 -8.61 75.97 -3.37
C ALA A 229 -7.15 75.65 -3.83
N ALA A 230 -6.67 75.82 -5.09
CA ALA A 230 -7.13 76.33 -6.42
C ALA A 230 -6.23 75.73 -7.56
N ASP A 231 -6.22 76.02 -8.88
CA ASP A 231 -7.03 76.71 -9.93
C ASP A 231 -6.66 75.97 -11.27
N SER A 232 -7.54 75.31 -12.04
CA SER A 232 -8.49 75.77 -13.07
C SER A 232 -7.95 75.96 -14.52
N LYS A 233 -8.89 76.08 -15.50
CA LYS A 233 -8.76 76.52 -16.92
C LYS A 233 -8.10 75.60 -17.96
N THR A 234 -8.63 75.44 -19.19
CA THR A 234 -9.98 75.73 -19.76
C THR A 234 -10.25 74.85 -21.00
N ALA A 235 -11.50 74.76 -21.46
CA ALA A 235 -11.87 74.13 -22.73
C ALA A 235 -12.10 75.15 -23.87
N SER A 236 -11.67 74.81 -25.10
CA SER A 236 -11.88 75.55 -26.36
C SER A 236 -11.32 74.72 -27.54
N THR A 237 -11.75 74.74 -28.81
CA THR A 237 -13.04 75.03 -29.50
C THR A 237 -12.93 74.36 -30.90
N LYS A 238 -14.04 74.13 -31.63
CA LYS A 238 -13.97 73.71 -33.06
C LYS A 238 -13.32 74.79 -33.94
N VAL A 239 -12.36 74.40 -34.76
CA VAL A 239 -12.09 75.01 -36.08
C VAL A 239 -12.01 73.87 -37.09
N ALA A 240 -12.46 74.12 -38.32
CA ALA A 240 -12.30 73.18 -39.42
C ALA A 240 -11.11 73.62 -40.28
N GLU A 241 -10.21 72.69 -40.57
CA GLU A 241 -9.16 72.86 -41.56
C GLU A 241 -9.41 71.80 -42.64
N LYS A 242 -9.39 72.23 -43.90
CA LYS A 242 -9.79 71.45 -45.07
C LYS A 242 -8.75 71.68 -46.16
N ASP A 243 -7.62 71.00 -46.01
CA ASP A 243 -6.71 70.79 -47.13
C ASP A 243 -7.21 69.58 -47.94
N ASP A 244 -7.35 69.79 -49.25
CA ASP A 244 -7.75 68.77 -50.21
C ASP A 244 -6.52 68.08 -50.82
N ASP A 245 -6.79 67.03 -51.60
CA ASP A 245 -5.89 66.44 -52.60
C ASP A 245 -4.56 65.84 -52.11
N ASP A 246 -4.65 64.60 -51.61
CA ASP A 246 -3.77 63.55 -52.14
C ASP A 246 -4.60 62.28 -52.42
N ALA A 247 -4.60 61.82 -53.67
CA ALA A 247 -5.65 60.94 -54.21
C ALA A 247 -5.24 59.46 -54.28
N GLU A 248 -4.99 58.83 -53.13
CA GLU A 248 -4.97 57.36 -53.06
C GLU A 248 -6.43 56.82 -53.09
N GLY A 249 -6.82 56.25 -54.23
CA GLY A 249 -8.10 55.56 -54.37
C GLY A 249 -8.20 54.34 -53.43
N PRO A 250 -9.43 53.85 -53.14
CA PRO A 250 -9.63 52.75 -52.19
C PRO A 250 -8.77 51.55 -52.58
N ASP A 251 -7.91 51.10 -51.66
CA ASP A 251 -6.89 50.07 -51.94
C ASP A 251 -7.53 48.84 -52.58
N ARG A 252 -7.23 48.63 -53.86
CA ARG A 252 -7.75 47.52 -54.66
C ARG A 252 -7.34 46.14 -54.12
N TRP A 253 -6.35 46.10 -53.22
CA TRP A 253 -5.91 44.89 -52.54
C TRP A 253 -6.52 44.72 -51.14
N ALA A 254 -7.28 45.69 -50.61
CA ALA A 254 -8.03 45.53 -49.37
C ALA A 254 -9.14 44.48 -49.49
N GLU A 255 -9.73 44.27 -50.68
CA GLU A 255 -10.63 43.14 -50.93
C GLU A 255 -9.90 41.77 -50.94
N PHE A 256 -8.59 41.78 -51.18
CA PHE A 256 -7.70 40.62 -51.12
C PHE A 256 -7.04 40.43 -49.74
N ALA A 257 -7.21 41.39 -48.82
CA ALA A 257 -6.90 41.20 -47.41
C ALA A 257 -7.90 40.19 -46.82
N GLY A 258 -7.54 38.90 -46.94
CA GLY A 258 -8.46 37.78 -46.91
C GLY A 258 -9.46 37.83 -45.76
N ARG A 259 -10.77 37.77 -46.12
CA ARG A 259 -11.91 37.70 -45.20
C ARG A 259 -11.56 36.83 -44.00
N THR A 260 -11.50 37.42 -42.82
CA THR A 260 -11.13 36.72 -41.58
C THR A 260 -12.05 35.52 -41.40
N GLU A 261 -11.46 34.32 -41.28
CA GLU A 261 -12.24 33.08 -41.18
C GLU A 261 -13.31 33.23 -40.09
N PRO A 262 -14.61 33.00 -40.40
CA PRO A 262 -15.67 33.19 -39.41
C PRO A 262 -15.37 32.32 -38.18
N PRO A 263 -15.39 32.91 -36.97
CA PRO A 263 -14.75 32.32 -35.79
C PRO A 263 -15.32 30.92 -35.54
N PRO A 264 -14.50 29.86 -35.57
CA PRO A 264 -14.98 28.50 -35.80
C PRO A 264 -16.09 28.10 -34.83
N ASN A 265 -17.12 27.44 -35.35
CA ASN A 265 -18.31 27.03 -34.60
C ASN A 265 -17.96 26.43 -33.24
N VAL A 266 -18.82 26.63 -32.23
CA VAL A 266 -18.53 26.21 -30.83
C VAL A 266 -18.14 24.73 -30.78
N ALA A 267 -18.84 23.86 -31.53
CA ALA A 267 -18.49 22.45 -31.70
C ALA A 267 -17.06 22.21 -32.25
N VAL A 268 -16.62 22.99 -33.23
CA VAL A 268 -15.24 22.92 -33.79
C VAL A 268 -14.21 23.43 -32.79
N ARG A 269 -14.51 24.49 -32.03
CA ARG A 269 -13.63 24.98 -30.95
C ARG A 269 -13.52 23.98 -29.79
N VAL A 270 -14.63 23.34 -29.41
CA VAL A 270 -14.66 22.25 -28.42
C VAL A 270 -13.90 21.03 -28.95
N GLY A 271 -14.16 20.57 -30.17
CA GLY A 271 -13.45 19.46 -30.80
C GLY A 271 -11.94 19.69 -30.92
N ARG A 272 -11.51 20.89 -31.34
CA ARG A 272 -10.09 21.30 -31.35
C ARG A 272 -9.48 21.34 -29.93
N ARG A 273 -10.25 21.68 -28.89
CA ARG A 273 -9.81 21.66 -27.48
C ARG A 273 -9.69 20.23 -26.94
N VAL A 274 -10.70 19.39 -27.15
CA VAL A 274 -10.72 17.97 -26.75
C VAL A 274 -9.61 17.20 -27.47
N GLY A 275 -9.48 17.35 -28.79
CA GLY A 275 -8.40 16.73 -29.57
C GLY A 275 -6.99 17.16 -29.13
N ARG A 276 -6.82 18.42 -28.66
CA ARG A 276 -5.57 18.89 -28.06
C ARG A 276 -5.33 18.30 -26.67
N PHE A 277 -6.38 18.13 -25.86
CA PHE A 277 -6.29 17.50 -24.54
C PHE A 277 -5.96 16.00 -24.64
N LEU A 278 -6.62 15.24 -25.52
CA LEU A 278 -6.35 13.82 -25.74
C LEU A 278 -4.95 13.56 -26.32
N ARG A 279 -4.44 14.48 -27.16
CA ARG A 279 -3.07 14.44 -27.69
C ARG A 279 -2.03 15.08 -26.75
N HIS A 280 -2.43 15.55 -25.56
CA HIS A 280 -1.49 16.14 -24.61
C HIS A 280 -0.64 15.05 -23.95
N GLU A 281 0.65 15.32 -23.74
CA GLU A 281 1.61 14.28 -23.37
C GLU A 281 1.27 13.59 -22.04
N PHE A 282 0.80 14.33 -21.03
CA PHE A 282 0.39 13.75 -19.76
C PHE A 282 -0.93 12.96 -19.84
N THR A 283 -1.83 13.30 -20.76
CA THR A 283 -3.05 12.52 -21.00
C THR A 283 -2.70 11.17 -21.63
N LEU A 284 -1.81 11.19 -22.63
CA LEU A 284 -1.26 9.97 -23.23
C LEU A 284 -0.46 9.16 -22.21
N ALA A 285 0.35 9.80 -21.35
CA ALA A 285 1.10 9.10 -20.30
C ALA A 285 0.17 8.43 -19.27
N ALA A 286 -0.92 9.08 -18.86
CA ALA A 286 -1.91 8.49 -17.94
C ALA A 286 -2.63 7.29 -18.60
N LEU A 287 -3.05 7.41 -19.86
CA LEU A 287 -3.67 6.30 -20.60
C LEU A 287 -2.71 5.13 -20.84
N ILE A 288 -1.44 5.41 -21.15
CA ILE A 288 -0.39 4.38 -21.30
C ILE A 288 -0.07 3.74 -19.95
N SER A 289 -0.03 4.50 -18.86
CA SER A 289 0.18 3.96 -17.51
C SER A 289 -0.98 3.06 -17.07
N MET A 290 -2.22 3.42 -17.45
CA MET A 290 -3.41 2.59 -17.23
C MET A 290 -3.35 1.28 -18.02
N ALA A 291 -3.05 1.35 -19.33
CA ALA A 291 -2.93 0.17 -20.17
C ALA A 291 -1.77 -0.74 -19.73
N ALA A 292 -0.62 -0.15 -19.36
CA ALA A 292 0.51 -0.88 -18.81
C ALA A 292 0.15 -1.55 -17.49
N ALA A 293 -0.57 -0.87 -16.58
CA ALA A 293 -1.00 -1.47 -15.32
C ALA A 293 -1.92 -2.67 -15.56
N VAL A 294 -2.94 -2.56 -16.43
CA VAL A 294 -3.85 -3.67 -16.77
C VAL A 294 -3.09 -4.87 -17.35
N VAL A 295 -2.06 -4.65 -18.18
CA VAL A 295 -1.24 -5.72 -18.76
C VAL A 295 -0.29 -6.33 -17.73
N MET A 296 0.46 -5.51 -16.99
CA MET A 296 1.49 -5.95 -16.05
C MET A 296 0.91 -6.55 -14.75
N THR A 297 -0.37 -6.31 -14.46
CA THR A 297 -1.11 -6.90 -13.31
C THR A 297 -2.16 -7.95 -13.75
N TRP A 298 -2.19 -8.33 -15.03
CA TRP A 298 -3.04 -9.42 -15.49
C TRP A 298 -2.65 -10.73 -14.75
N PRO A 299 -3.61 -11.56 -14.30
CA PRO A 299 -5.06 -11.56 -14.57
C PRO A 299 -5.98 -10.85 -13.55
N THR A 300 -5.53 -9.87 -12.75
CA THR A 300 -6.34 -9.25 -11.67
C THR A 300 -7.77 -8.84 -12.06
N LEU A 301 -7.96 -8.27 -13.26
CA LEU A 301 -9.27 -7.82 -13.76
C LEU A 301 -10.03 -8.87 -14.59
N ARG A 302 -9.59 -10.14 -14.61
CA ARG A 302 -10.27 -11.23 -15.32
C ARG A 302 -11.52 -11.72 -14.58
N TYR A 303 -11.44 -11.89 -13.25
CA TYR A 303 -12.55 -12.32 -12.40
C TYR A 303 -12.69 -11.43 -11.15
N PRO A 304 -12.80 -10.10 -11.28
CA PRO A 304 -12.62 -9.14 -10.18
C PRO A 304 -13.70 -9.20 -9.08
N ARG A 305 -14.72 -10.04 -9.23
CA ARG A 305 -15.78 -10.34 -8.25
C ARG A 305 -15.47 -11.56 -7.36
N HIS A 306 -14.45 -12.34 -7.71
CA HIS A 306 -14.22 -13.69 -7.17
C HIS A 306 -12.77 -13.98 -6.84
N THR A 307 -11.80 -13.38 -7.54
CA THR A 307 -10.36 -13.57 -7.28
C THR A 307 -9.71 -12.30 -6.76
N ILE A 308 -8.61 -12.43 -6.02
CA ILE A 308 -7.83 -11.31 -5.48
C ILE A 308 -6.32 -11.62 -5.62
N PRO A 309 -5.42 -10.64 -5.85
CA PRO A 309 -4.00 -10.92 -6.08
C PRO A 309 -3.24 -11.41 -4.84
N GLN A 310 -2.22 -12.23 -5.09
CA GLN A 310 -1.31 -12.89 -4.16
C GLN A 310 -1.99 -13.99 -3.32
N ASP A 311 -2.80 -13.62 -2.34
CA ASP A 311 -3.34 -14.53 -1.32
C ASP A 311 -4.72 -14.09 -0.82
N THR A 312 -5.35 -14.88 0.05
CA THR A 312 -6.68 -14.58 0.63
C THR A 312 -6.59 -13.99 2.04
N TRP A 313 -5.48 -13.34 2.41
CA TRP A 313 -5.22 -12.83 3.76
C TRP A 313 -5.19 -11.29 3.73
N ASP A 314 -4.00 -10.68 3.70
CA ASP A 314 -3.74 -9.24 3.62
C ASP A 314 -4.66 -8.48 2.63
N PRO A 315 -4.95 -8.99 1.42
CA PRO A 315 -5.87 -8.36 0.47
C PRO A 315 -7.32 -8.28 0.97
N THR A 316 -7.78 -9.27 1.73
CA THR A 316 -9.15 -9.33 2.27
C THR A 316 -9.33 -8.35 3.43
N LEU A 317 -8.33 -8.28 4.32
CA LEU A 317 -8.20 -7.22 5.33
C LEU A 317 -8.25 -5.83 4.68
N GLN A 318 -7.42 -5.58 3.66
CA GLN A 318 -7.34 -4.26 3.01
C GLN A 318 -8.61 -3.92 2.20
N ALA A 319 -9.29 -4.92 1.63
CA ALA A 319 -10.62 -4.76 1.04
C ALA A 319 -11.69 -4.39 2.09
N TRP A 320 -11.62 -4.96 3.31
CA TRP A 320 -12.45 -4.51 4.43
C TRP A 320 -12.09 -3.10 4.89
N GLN A 321 -10.80 -2.73 5.01
CA GLN A 321 -10.38 -1.39 5.48
C GLN A 321 -10.92 -0.27 4.58
N MET A 322 -10.81 -0.44 3.26
CA MET A 322 -11.42 0.48 2.28
C MET A 322 -12.94 0.55 2.42
N SER A 323 -13.59 -0.56 2.80
CA SER A 323 -15.05 -0.63 2.95
C SER A 323 -15.53 -0.03 4.28
N TRP A 324 -14.82 -0.27 5.38
CA TRP A 324 -15.09 0.31 6.71
C TRP A 324 -14.98 1.84 6.68
N SER A 325 -13.89 2.37 6.13
CA SER A 325 -13.66 3.82 6.07
C SER A 325 -14.71 4.54 5.21
N GLY A 326 -15.19 3.90 4.13
CA GLY A 326 -16.32 4.39 3.36
C GLY A 326 -17.66 4.33 4.11
N HIS A 327 -17.93 3.22 4.82
CA HIS A 327 -19.14 3.04 5.62
C HIS A 327 -19.23 4.06 6.76
N SER A 328 -18.22 4.14 7.62
CA SER A 328 -18.21 5.06 8.76
C SER A 328 -18.38 6.52 8.33
N LEU A 329 -17.74 6.96 7.23
CA LEU A 329 -17.93 8.32 6.72
C LEU A 329 -19.36 8.61 6.20
N LEU A 330 -20.20 7.59 6.01
CA LEU A 330 -21.61 7.73 5.65
C LEU A 330 -22.58 7.54 6.84
N THR A 331 -22.23 6.70 7.82
CA THR A 331 -23.14 6.31 8.93
C THR A 331 -22.82 7.00 10.26
N ASP A 332 -21.56 6.95 10.70
CA ASP A 332 -21.06 7.64 11.90
C ASP A 332 -19.57 7.99 11.70
N PRO A 333 -19.27 9.22 11.23
CA PRO A 333 -17.89 9.67 11.01
C PRO A 333 -17.07 9.79 12.30
N GLY A 334 -17.71 9.85 13.47
CA GLY A 334 -17.02 9.85 14.77
C GLY A 334 -16.42 8.49 15.11
N ARG A 335 -17.02 7.40 14.61
CA ARG A 335 -16.54 6.03 14.82
C ARG A 335 -15.38 5.60 13.94
N ILE A 336 -14.84 6.42 13.04
CA ILE A 336 -13.93 5.95 11.99
C ILE A 336 -12.71 5.15 12.47
N TRP A 337 -12.22 5.43 13.69
CA TRP A 337 -11.12 4.67 14.31
C TRP A 337 -11.55 3.45 15.15
N HIS A 338 -12.82 3.37 15.52
CA HIS A 338 -13.43 2.30 16.31
C HIS A 338 -14.19 1.35 15.37
N SER A 339 -13.44 0.45 14.73
CA SER A 339 -14.01 -0.47 13.74
C SER A 339 -14.85 -1.57 14.36
N ASN A 340 -15.72 -2.18 13.56
CA ASN A 340 -16.55 -3.32 13.97
C ASN A 340 -15.75 -4.61 14.27
N ALA A 341 -14.44 -4.63 14.03
CA ALA A 341 -13.55 -5.78 14.28
C ALA A 341 -12.82 -5.66 15.62
N PHE A 342 -12.37 -6.81 16.16
CA PHE A 342 -11.76 -6.94 17.49
C PHE A 342 -12.69 -6.52 18.66
N TYR A 343 -14.02 -6.68 18.53
CA TYR A 343 -14.95 -6.28 19.58
C TYR A 343 -14.61 -6.93 20.94
N PRO A 344 -14.58 -6.20 22.07
CA PRO A 344 -14.94 -4.78 22.26
C PRO A 344 -13.73 -3.84 22.42
N GLU A 345 -12.60 -4.10 21.74
CA GLU A 345 -11.43 -3.21 21.78
C GLU A 345 -11.71 -1.85 21.13
N LEU A 346 -10.90 -0.84 21.46
CA LEU A 346 -11.01 0.53 20.93
C LEU A 346 -9.84 0.85 19.99
N TRP A 347 -10.01 1.88 19.14
CA TRP A 347 -9.01 2.32 18.15
C TRP A 347 -8.56 1.23 17.15
N THR A 348 -9.37 0.19 16.98
CA THR A 348 -9.06 -1.05 16.24
C THR A 348 -8.72 -0.83 14.76
N PHE A 349 -9.19 0.27 14.16
CA PHE A 349 -8.81 0.63 12.79
C PHE A 349 -7.36 1.12 12.66
N ALA A 350 -6.75 1.60 13.75
CA ALA A 350 -5.34 2.02 13.82
C ALA A 350 -4.37 0.87 14.18
N PHE A 351 -4.84 -0.39 14.23
CA PHE A 351 -3.96 -1.56 14.38
C PHE A 351 -3.15 -1.86 13.10
N SER A 352 -3.43 -1.19 11.98
CA SER A 352 -2.70 -1.28 10.70
C SER A 352 -2.76 0.04 9.90
N ASP A 353 -2.10 0.11 8.74
CA ASP A 353 -2.19 1.23 7.79
C ASP A 353 -3.64 1.38 7.30
N SER A 354 -4.24 2.55 7.48
CA SER A 354 -5.72 2.73 7.40
C SER A 354 -6.30 2.88 5.99
N LEU A 355 -5.48 3.04 4.93
CA LEU A 355 -5.94 3.25 3.54
C LEU A 355 -6.96 4.40 3.35
N LEU A 356 -7.06 5.32 4.31
CA LEU A 356 -8.13 6.34 4.41
C LEU A 356 -8.23 7.25 3.17
N GLY A 357 -7.12 7.47 2.46
CA GLY A 357 -7.10 8.15 1.16
C GLY A 357 -7.97 7.52 0.06
N TYR A 358 -8.44 6.27 0.24
CA TYR A 358 -9.38 5.58 -0.65
C TYR A 358 -10.83 5.52 -0.14
N ALA A 359 -11.14 6.06 1.04
CA ALA A 359 -12.49 5.99 1.63
C ALA A 359 -13.65 6.46 0.71
N PRO A 360 -13.50 7.47 -0.17
CA PRO A 360 -14.54 7.84 -1.15
C PRO A 360 -14.92 6.72 -2.14
N LEU A 361 -14.06 5.72 -2.35
CA LEU A 361 -14.38 4.53 -3.15
C LEU A 361 -15.12 3.48 -2.30
N GLY A 362 -14.83 3.39 -1.00
CA GLY A 362 -15.57 2.59 -0.03
C GLY A 362 -17.05 2.98 0.12
N MET A 363 -17.40 4.21 -0.25
CA MET A 363 -18.79 4.71 -0.30
C MET A 363 -19.61 4.10 -1.46
N ILE A 364 -18.99 3.37 -2.39
CA ILE A 364 -19.64 2.88 -3.61
C ILE A 364 -19.87 1.37 -3.52
N GLY A 365 -21.08 0.97 -3.10
CA GLY A 365 -21.51 -0.44 -3.00
C GLY A 365 -21.23 -1.08 -1.64
N GLU A 366 -21.87 -2.23 -1.40
CA GLU A 366 -21.92 -2.89 -0.09
C GLU A 366 -21.64 -4.39 -0.21
N GLY A 367 -21.22 -5.01 0.89
CA GLY A 367 -20.91 -6.43 0.97
C GLY A 367 -19.56 -6.85 0.36
N PRO A 368 -19.14 -8.11 0.61
CA PRO A 368 -17.80 -8.60 0.30
C PRO A 368 -17.50 -8.60 -1.20
N VAL A 369 -18.50 -8.86 -2.06
CA VAL A 369 -18.31 -8.84 -3.51
C VAL A 369 -18.00 -7.42 -4.02
N ALA A 370 -18.61 -6.38 -3.45
CA ALA A 370 -18.27 -5.00 -3.79
C ALA A 370 -16.89 -4.62 -3.24
N ALA A 371 -16.56 -5.04 -2.03
CA ALA A 371 -15.23 -4.84 -1.43
C ALA A 371 -14.09 -5.43 -2.29
N VAL A 372 -14.22 -6.68 -2.76
CA VAL A 372 -13.24 -7.35 -3.63
C VAL A 372 -13.14 -6.65 -5.00
N VAL A 373 -14.26 -6.25 -5.61
CA VAL A 373 -14.24 -5.47 -6.87
C VAL A 373 -13.52 -4.13 -6.69
N ARG A 374 -13.77 -3.41 -5.59
CA ARG A 374 -13.08 -2.16 -5.27
C ARG A 374 -11.58 -2.36 -5.09
N TYR A 375 -11.17 -3.37 -4.32
CA TYR A 375 -9.76 -3.70 -4.12
C TYR A 375 -9.06 -3.99 -5.44
N ASN A 376 -9.62 -4.89 -6.27
CA ASN A 376 -9.05 -5.25 -7.57
C ASN A 376 -8.92 -4.05 -8.54
N ILE A 377 -9.90 -3.14 -8.54
CA ILE A 377 -9.83 -1.91 -9.33
C ILE A 377 -8.73 -0.98 -8.78
N VAL A 378 -8.70 -0.75 -7.46
CA VAL A 378 -7.72 0.14 -6.83
C VAL A 378 -6.29 -0.38 -6.95
N PHE A 379 -6.08 -1.70 -6.88
CA PHE A 379 -4.79 -2.34 -7.14
C PHE A 379 -4.21 -1.97 -8.50
N VAL A 380 -5.02 -2.02 -9.57
CA VAL A 380 -4.58 -1.61 -10.92
C VAL A 380 -4.42 -0.09 -11.02
N LEU A 381 -5.31 0.69 -10.40
CA LEU A 381 -5.20 2.16 -10.37
C LEU A 381 -3.96 2.64 -9.61
N ALA A 382 -3.53 1.93 -8.56
CA ALA A 382 -2.33 2.23 -7.79
C ALA A 382 -1.06 2.05 -8.64
N HIS A 383 -0.93 0.95 -9.37
CA HIS A 383 0.13 0.75 -10.36
C HIS A 383 0.08 1.83 -11.47
N ALA A 384 -1.10 2.15 -12.00
CA ALA A 384 -1.25 3.20 -13.01
C ALA A 384 -0.81 4.58 -12.48
N LEU A 385 -1.11 4.89 -11.21
CA LEU A 385 -0.69 6.13 -10.55
C LEU A 385 0.81 6.15 -10.24
N ALA A 386 1.41 5.02 -9.86
CA ALA A 386 2.86 4.89 -9.65
C ALA A 386 3.64 5.11 -10.94
N ALA A 387 3.25 4.45 -12.02
CA ALA A 387 3.87 4.65 -13.34
C ALA A 387 3.68 6.09 -13.84
N PHE A 388 2.48 6.66 -13.69
CA PHE A 388 2.23 8.04 -14.07
C PHE A 388 3.02 9.06 -13.23
N GLY A 389 3.04 8.90 -11.91
CA GLY A 389 3.74 9.79 -10.98
C GLY A 389 5.25 9.79 -11.22
N ALA A 390 5.86 8.60 -11.34
CA ALA A 390 7.28 8.46 -11.66
C ALA A 390 7.62 9.03 -13.05
N TYR A 391 6.79 8.79 -14.06
CA TYR A 391 6.94 9.41 -15.38
C TYR A 391 6.95 10.95 -15.28
N VAL A 392 5.93 11.53 -14.63
CA VAL A 392 5.77 12.99 -14.52
C VAL A 392 6.91 13.62 -13.72
N LEU A 393 7.39 12.98 -12.64
CA LEU A 393 8.57 13.42 -11.89
C LEU A 393 9.81 13.48 -12.78
N VAL A 394 10.14 12.37 -13.45
CA VAL A 394 11.38 12.25 -14.22
C VAL A 394 11.35 13.16 -15.46
N ARG A 395 10.16 13.39 -16.06
CA ARG A 395 9.95 14.42 -17.09
C ARG A 395 10.16 15.84 -16.54
N GLN A 396 9.67 16.16 -15.34
CA GLN A 396 9.85 17.47 -14.70
C GLN A 396 11.32 17.72 -14.31
N LEU A 397 12.04 16.69 -13.84
CA LEU A 397 13.48 16.76 -13.61
C LEU A 397 14.26 17.07 -14.91
N GLY A 398 13.76 16.62 -16.06
CA GLY A 398 14.20 17.09 -17.38
C GLY A 398 14.61 16.01 -18.36
N ALA A 399 14.32 14.75 -18.07
CA ALA A 399 14.47 13.64 -19.00
C ALA A 399 13.44 13.71 -20.15
N GLY A 400 13.78 13.08 -21.28
CA GLY A 400 12.86 12.84 -22.40
C GLY A 400 11.95 11.64 -22.17
N ARG A 401 10.95 11.50 -23.06
CA ARG A 401 9.83 10.53 -22.94
C ARG A 401 10.27 9.09 -22.67
N THR A 402 11.24 8.58 -23.41
CA THR A 402 11.75 7.21 -23.28
C THR A 402 12.45 6.97 -21.95
N GLY A 403 13.35 7.87 -21.53
CA GLY A 403 14.02 7.76 -20.23
C GLY A 403 13.05 7.84 -19.06
N SER A 404 12.03 8.70 -19.13
CA SER A 404 10.98 8.77 -18.12
C SER A 404 10.06 7.54 -18.11
N ALA A 405 9.81 6.91 -19.26
CA ALA A 405 9.07 5.65 -19.33
C ALA A 405 9.86 4.49 -18.70
N VAL A 406 11.19 4.43 -18.92
CA VAL A 406 12.08 3.44 -18.29
C VAL A 406 12.09 3.61 -16.76
N ALA A 407 12.21 4.85 -16.27
CA ALA A 407 12.12 5.12 -14.84
C ALA A 407 10.75 4.78 -14.24
N ALA A 408 9.66 5.05 -14.97
CA ALA A 408 8.31 4.68 -14.54
C ALA A 408 8.12 3.17 -14.44
N ALA A 409 8.59 2.42 -15.46
CA ALA A 409 8.54 0.96 -15.45
C ALA A 409 9.39 0.38 -14.31
N GLY A 410 10.64 0.81 -14.16
CA GLY A 410 11.55 0.32 -13.12
C GLY A 410 11.24 0.79 -11.70
N TYR A 411 10.36 1.79 -11.54
CA TYR A 411 9.80 2.15 -10.24
C TYR A 411 8.56 1.32 -9.88
N THR A 412 7.72 1.01 -10.87
CA THR A 412 6.37 0.44 -10.66
C THR A 412 6.33 -1.08 -10.74
N TYR A 413 7.12 -1.67 -11.63
CA TYR A 413 7.17 -3.10 -11.92
C TYR A 413 8.55 -3.67 -11.58
N ALA A 414 9.17 -3.15 -10.51
CA ALA A 414 10.42 -3.70 -10.00
C ALA A 414 10.16 -5.09 -9.39
N PRO A 415 11.04 -6.10 -9.59
CA PRO A 415 10.79 -7.46 -9.11
C PRO A 415 10.44 -7.56 -7.62
N TRP A 416 11.06 -6.77 -6.74
CA TRP A 416 10.73 -6.75 -5.31
C TRP A 416 9.28 -6.34 -4.97
N LEU A 417 8.63 -5.52 -5.80
CA LEU A 417 7.22 -5.15 -5.60
C LEU A 417 6.26 -6.30 -5.89
N LEU A 418 6.70 -7.35 -6.60
CA LEU A 418 5.86 -8.51 -6.90
C LEU A 418 5.57 -9.37 -5.66
N ALA A 419 6.49 -9.38 -4.68
CA ALA A 419 6.29 -9.98 -3.35
C ALA A 419 5.29 -9.20 -2.48
N GLN A 420 5.00 -7.96 -2.86
CA GLN A 420 4.18 -7.00 -2.12
C GLN A 420 2.80 -6.84 -2.80
N ALA A 421 2.41 -7.75 -3.69
CA ALA A 421 1.12 -7.73 -4.38
C ALA A 421 -0.09 -7.90 -3.44
N GLY A 422 0.09 -8.51 -2.26
CA GLY A 422 -0.92 -8.47 -1.20
C GLY A 422 -0.99 -7.14 -0.44
N HIS A 423 0.07 -6.33 -0.50
CA HIS A 423 0.27 -5.12 0.29
C HIS A 423 -0.10 -3.86 -0.52
N LEU A 424 -1.40 -3.64 -0.74
CA LEU A 424 -1.92 -2.45 -1.41
C LEU A 424 -1.42 -1.15 -0.76
N HIS A 425 -1.25 -1.12 0.57
CA HIS A 425 -0.67 0.01 1.29
C HIS A 425 0.78 0.38 0.88
N ILE A 426 1.56 -0.57 0.35
CA ILE A 426 2.91 -0.34 -0.22
C ILE A 426 2.83 -0.01 -1.71
N ILE A 427 1.96 -0.69 -2.46
CA ILE A 427 1.75 -0.47 -3.90
C ILE A 427 1.11 0.89 -4.20
N SER A 428 0.36 1.45 -3.25
CA SER A 428 -0.27 2.78 -3.32
C SER A 428 0.71 3.92 -3.06
N ASN A 429 1.89 3.84 -3.67
CA ASN A 429 3.01 4.77 -3.53
C ASN A 429 3.03 5.90 -4.58
N GLY A 430 2.18 5.86 -5.61
CA GLY A 430 2.28 6.76 -6.76
C GLY A 430 2.04 8.25 -6.48
N GLY A 431 1.45 8.59 -5.33
CA GLY A 431 1.38 9.95 -4.83
C GLY A 431 2.74 10.51 -4.42
N ILE A 432 3.71 9.68 -4.01
CA ILE A 432 5.07 10.09 -3.64
C ILE A 432 5.78 10.81 -4.81
N PRO A 433 6.05 10.17 -5.96
CA PRO A 433 6.71 10.83 -7.07
C PRO A 433 5.84 11.93 -7.69
N LEU A 434 4.50 11.78 -7.70
CA LEU A 434 3.59 12.78 -8.24
C LEU A 434 3.62 14.09 -7.43
N ALA A 435 3.58 14.01 -6.09
CA ALA A 435 3.73 15.16 -5.20
C ALA A 435 5.07 15.86 -5.40
N LEU A 436 6.17 15.10 -5.41
CA LEU A 436 7.52 15.62 -5.69
C LEU A 436 7.58 16.32 -7.07
N ALA A 437 6.90 15.79 -8.08
CA ALA A 437 6.80 16.38 -9.41
C ALA A 437 6.02 17.70 -9.40
N MET A 438 4.88 17.75 -8.72
CA MET A 438 4.05 18.96 -8.58
C MET A 438 4.78 20.05 -7.78
N LEU A 439 5.43 19.70 -6.66
CA LEU A 439 6.26 20.61 -5.86
C LEU A 439 7.42 21.19 -6.71
N ALA A 440 8.18 20.33 -7.41
CA ALA A 440 9.24 20.77 -8.32
C ALA A 440 8.70 21.64 -9.47
N ARG A 441 7.54 21.31 -10.03
CA ARG A 441 6.86 22.09 -11.07
C ARG A 441 6.41 23.46 -10.57
N GLY A 442 5.88 23.55 -9.36
CA GLY A 442 5.47 24.79 -8.70
C GLY A 442 6.63 25.71 -8.36
N HIS A 443 7.77 25.14 -7.96
CA HIS A 443 9.02 25.85 -7.74
C HIS A 443 9.79 26.19 -9.02
N GLY A 444 9.35 25.71 -10.19
CA GLY A 444 10.09 25.91 -11.46
C GLY A 444 11.43 25.15 -11.52
N PHE A 445 11.62 24.13 -10.69
CA PHE A 445 12.88 23.39 -10.52
C PHE A 445 13.00 22.20 -11.48
N SER A 446 14.20 21.98 -12.01
CA SER A 446 14.56 20.86 -12.89
C SER A 446 16.05 20.55 -12.74
N PHE A 447 16.45 19.27 -12.80
CA PHE A 447 17.86 18.89 -12.85
C PHE A 447 18.56 19.36 -14.14
N ARG A 448 17.95 19.12 -15.32
CA ARG A 448 18.56 19.50 -16.62
C ARG A 448 18.62 21.02 -16.86
N HIS A 449 17.77 21.80 -16.20
CA HIS A 449 17.60 23.24 -16.48
C HIS A 449 17.76 24.17 -15.26
N GLY A 450 18.07 23.62 -14.08
CA GLY A 450 18.15 24.39 -12.84
C GLY A 450 16.81 24.99 -12.38
N TYR A 451 16.90 26.15 -11.72
CA TYR A 451 15.77 26.91 -11.20
C TYR A 451 15.30 27.95 -12.22
N ARG A 452 14.02 27.89 -12.59
CA ARG A 452 13.38 28.75 -13.60
C ARG A 452 12.24 29.57 -12.99
N PRO A 453 12.51 30.80 -12.50
CA PRO A 453 11.51 31.62 -11.79
C PRO A 453 10.34 32.06 -12.69
N GLU A 454 10.52 32.08 -14.02
CA GLU A 454 9.46 32.36 -14.99
C GLU A 454 8.44 31.22 -15.11
N ARG A 455 8.81 30.00 -14.69
CA ARG A 455 7.93 28.81 -14.72
C ARG A 455 7.25 28.50 -13.39
N ARG A 456 7.50 29.27 -12.33
CA ARG A 456 6.94 29.05 -10.99
C ARG A 456 5.40 29.19 -10.98
N HIS A 457 4.72 28.38 -10.17
CA HIS A 457 3.26 28.39 -10.10
C HIS A 457 2.76 27.93 -8.73
N ALA A 458 2.19 28.85 -7.96
CA ALA A 458 1.70 28.60 -6.60
C ALA A 458 0.68 27.44 -6.53
N GLY A 459 -0.24 27.35 -7.50
CA GLY A 459 -1.22 26.27 -7.55
C GLY A 459 -0.62 24.88 -7.77
N TRP A 460 0.56 24.77 -8.41
CA TRP A 460 1.26 23.48 -8.53
C TRP A 460 1.99 23.10 -7.24
N ALA A 461 2.51 24.06 -6.49
CA ALA A 461 3.07 23.81 -5.16
C ALA A 461 1.98 23.35 -4.18
N LEU A 462 0.85 24.10 -4.10
CA LEU A 462 -0.29 23.71 -3.27
C LEU A 462 -0.84 22.32 -3.65
N ALA A 463 -1.02 22.04 -4.94
CA ALA A 463 -1.45 20.71 -5.39
C ALA A 463 -0.46 19.61 -4.99
N GLY A 464 0.85 19.87 -5.05
CA GLY A 464 1.87 18.93 -4.58
C GLY A 464 1.79 18.63 -3.08
N TRP A 465 1.52 19.64 -2.25
CA TRP A 465 1.28 19.45 -0.81
C TRP A 465 -0.03 18.70 -0.52
N LEU A 466 -1.09 18.95 -1.28
CA LEU A 466 -2.37 18.23 -1.14
C LEU A 466 -2.24 16.76 -1.57
N VAL A 467 -1.54 16.46 -2.67
CA VAL A 467 -1.22 15.07 -3.07
C VAL A 467 -0.31 14.41 -2.04
N ALA A 468 0.62 15.14 -1.42
CA ALA A 468 1.44 14.61 -0.33
C ALA A 468 0.60 14.25 0.91
N ALA A 469 -0.37 15.11 1.29
CA ALA A 469 -1.27 14.85 2.43
C ALA A 469 -2.19 13.66 2.16
N TRP A 470 -2.70 13.54 0.94
CA TRP A 470 -3.46 12.36 0.49
C TRP A 470 -2.60 11.09 0.53
N GLN A 471 -1.37 11.14 0.03
CA GLN A 471 -0.44 10.00 0.07
C GLN A 471 -0.10 9.57 1.51
N LEU A 472 -0.01 10.51 2.45
CA LEU A 472 0.18 10.21 3.87
C LEU A 472 -1.07 9.56 4.49
N SER A 473 -2.28 9.97 4.07
CA SER A 473 -3.55 9.37 4.50
C SER A 473 -3.81 7.94 3.99
N LEU A 474 -2.92 7.36 3.20
CA LEU A 474 -3.00 5.94 2.82
C LEU A 474 -2.33 5.01 3.84
N GLY A 475 -1.37 5.53 4.61
CA GLY A 475 -0.65 4.75 5.61
C GLY A 475 0.68 5.37 6.01
N PHE A 476 1.07 5.19 7.27
CA PHE A 476 2.38 5.58 7.77
C PHE A 476 3.49 4.61 7.33
N GLY A 477 3.17 3.34 7.03
CA GLY A 477 4.15 2.31 6.66
C GLY A 477 5.04 2.62 5.44
N ILE A 478 4.59 3.51 4.55
CA ILE A 478 5.46 4.22 3.58
C ILE A 478 5.37 5.75 3.71
N GLY A 479 4.26 6.28 4.21
CA GLY A 479 4.01 7.72 4.34
C GLY A 479 4.93 8.42 5.34
N LEU A 480 5.36 7.75 6.42
CA LEU A 480 6.25 8.32 7.43
C LEU A 480 7.63 8.64 6.84
N VAL A 481 8.23 7.69 6.12
CA VAL A 481 9.51 7.88 5.42
C VAL A 481 9.38 9.02 4.40
N PHE A 482 8.27 9.08 3.65
CA PHE A 482 8.00 10.16 2.71
C PHE A 482 7.86 11.53 3.40
N ALA A 483 7.24 11.61 4.58
CA ALA A 483 7.18 12.83 5.38
C ALA A 483 8.58 13.29 5.82
N TYR A 484 9.46 12.37 6.24
CA TYR A 484 10.86 12.69 6.56
C TYR A 484 11.67 13.14 5.33
N VAL A 485 11.45 12.54 4.16
CA VAL A 485 12.09 13.01 2.91
C VAL A 485 11.58 14.40 2.52
N LEU A 486 10.29 14.70 2.64
CA LEU A 486 9.75 16.05 2.42
C LEU A 486 10.31 17.07 3.41
N ALA A 487 10.42 16.71 4.70
CA ALA A 487 11.02 17.56 5.72
C ALA A 487 12.50 17.85 5.41
N LEU A 488 13.28 16.84 5.04
CA LEU A 488 14.67 16.99 4.61
C LEU A 488 14.79 17.89 3.37
N LEU A 489 13.96 17.70 2.36
CA LEU A 489 13.93 18.54 1.16
C LEU A 489 13.56 19.99 1.49
N ALA A 490 12.62 20.22 2.40
CA ALA A 490 12.23 21.56 2.86
C ALA A 490 13.38 22.24 3.63
N VAL A 491 14.08 21.51 4.52
CA VAL A 491 15.27 22.01 5.23
C VAL A 491 16.41 22.33 4.26
N VAL A 492 16.71 21.45 3.30
CA VAL A 492 17.74 21.69 2.27
C VAL A 492 17.37 22.89 1.39
N ALA A 493 16.09 23.07 1.03
CA ALA A 493 15.62 24.24 0.29
C ALA A 493 15.76 25.54 1.12
N LEU A 494 15.39 25.51 2.39
CA LEU A 494 15.52 26.64 3.32
C LEU A 494 16.98 27.05 3.54
N LEU A 495 17.87 26.09 3.81
CA LEU A 495 19.31 26.33 3.97
C LEU A 495 19.94 26.84 2.67
N THR A 496 19.56 26.28 1.52
CA THR A 496 20.01 26.77 0.20
C THR A 496 19.53 28.20 -0.07
N TRP A 497 18.31 28.54 0.35
CA TRP A 497 17.77 29.89 0.24
C TRP A 497 18.49 30.88 1.17
N LEU A 498 18.71 30.52 2.43
CA LEU A 498 19.48 31.34 3.39
C LEU A 498 20.90 31.60 2.87
N PHE A 499 21.62 30.55 2.46
CA PHE A 499 22.98 30.68 1.92
C PHE A 499 23.03 31.60 0.70
N LYS A 500 22.13 31.43 -0.27
CA LYS A 500 22.07 32.29 -1.46
C LYS A 500 21.67 33.72 -1.11
N ARG A 501 20.73 33.93 -0.18
CA ARG A 501 20.32 35.26 0.32
C ARG A 501 21.48 36.03 0.94
N PHE A 502 22.39 35.37 1.66
CA PHE A 502 23.53 36.04 2.29
C PHE A 502 24.78 36.17 1.38
N ARG A 503 25.00 35.27 0.41
CA ARG A 503 26.22 35.27 -0.43
C ARG A 503 26.05 35.68 -1.90
N VAL A 504 24.86 35.61 -2.47
CA VAL A 504 24.68 35.64 -3.96
C VAL A 504 23.55 36.55 -4.43
N TRP A 505 22.44 36.63 -3.69
CA TRP A 505 21.21 37.27 -4.16
C TRP A 505 21.04 38.69 -3.63
N ARG A 506 21.41 39.66 -4.49
CA ARG A 506 21.19 41.10 -4.29
C ARG A 506 19.70 41.48 -4.31
N GLU A 507 18.84 40.63 -4.89
CA GLU A 507 17.38 40.76 -4.84
C GLU A 507 16.76 40.13 -3.59
N ARG A 508 15.80 40.84 -2.97
CA ARG A 508 15.29 40.51 -1.63
C ARG A 508 14.26 39.36 -1.57
N ARG A 509 13.66 38.91 -2.70
CA ARG A 509 12.54 37.94 -2.71
C ARG A 509 12.53 37.01 -3.95
N PRO A 510 13.29 35.90 -3.95
CA PRO A 510 13.31 34.95 -5.08
C PRO A 510 11.99 34.19 -5.24
N PHE A 511 11.37 33.77 -4.13
CA PHE A 511 10.04 33.19 -4.10
C PHE A 511 9.01 34.33 -3.96
N GLY A 512 8.09 34.42 -4.91
CA GLY A 512 7.02 35.43 -4.89
C GLY A 512 6.01 35.13 -3.78
N ARG A 513 5.35 36.17 -3.21
CA ARG A 513 4.43 36.04 -2.06
C ARG A 513 3.41 34.90 -2.22
N LYS A 514 2.82 34.75 -3.42
CA LYS A 514 1.84 33.69 -3.73
C LYS A 514 2.40 32.27 -3.58
N LEU A 515 3.67 32.04 -3.92
CA LEU A 515 4.32 30.73 -3.76
C LEU A 515 4.60 30.45 -2.28
N PHE A 516 5.23 31.41 -1.56
CA PHE A 516 5.49 31.29 -0.13
C PHE A 516 4.22 30.96 0.70
N PHE A 517 3.08 31.61 0.42
CA PHE A 517 1.82 31.29 1.10
C PHE A 517 1.20 29.96 0.66
N ALA A 518 1.45 29.49 -0.57
CA ALA A 518 1.02 28.17 -1.02
C ALA A 518 1.83 27.05 -0.36
N ASP A 519 3.13 27.26 -0.15
CA ASP A 519 3.99 26.31 0.57
C ASP A 519 3.75 26.34 2.08
N LEU A 520 3.52 27.52 2.67
CA LEU A 520 3.16 27.64 4.08
C LEU A 520 1.79 27.00 4.36
N GLY A 521 0.78 27.29 3.53
CA GLY A 521 -0.56 26.71 3.68
C GLY A 521 -0.60 25.22 3.36
N GLY A 522 0.05 24.79 2.27
CA GLY A 522 0.15 23.39 1.88
C GLY A 522 0.93 22.55 2.90
N GLY A 523 2.09 23.05 3.36
CA GLY A 523 2.88 22.41 4.41
C GLY A 523 2.14 22.35 5.74
N ALA A 524 1.39 23.39 6.11
CA ALA A 524 0.53 23.37 7.30
C ALA A 524 -0.60 22.33 7.19
N ILE A 525 -1.24 22.20 6.02
CA ILE A 525 -2.24 21.15 5.77
C ILE A 525 -1.60 19.75 5.86
N PHE A 526 -0.43 19.55 5.27
CA PHE A 526 0.31 18.29 5.34
C PHE A 526 0.64 17.88 6.78
N VAL A 527 1.18 18.82 7.58
CA VAL A 527 1.49 18.59 9.00
C VAL A 527 0.23 18.40 9.85
N ALA A 528 -0.86 19.14 9.56
CA ALA A 528 -2.12 18.98 10.28
C ALA A 528 -2.78 17.62 10.00
N VAL A 529 -2.82 17.18 8.73
CA VAL A 529 -3.31 15.85 8.35
C VAL A 529 -2.45 14.77 8.99
N GLY A 530 -1.12 14.82 8.84
CA GLY A 530 -0.22 13.84 9.45
C GLY A 530 -0.34 13.79 10.97
N GLY A 531 -0.45 14.94 11.65
CA GLY A 531 -0.62 15.03 13.09
C GLY A 531 -1.95 14.46 13.57
N LEU A 532 -3.07 14.80 12.90
CA LEU A 532 -4.41 14.28 13.24
C LEU A 532 -4.50 12.76 13.03
N LEU A 533 -3.90 12.24 11.94
CA LEU A 533 -3.85 10.81 11.66
C LEU A 533 -2.98 10.05 12.66
N ALA A 534 -1.93 10.67 13.21
CA ALA A 534 -1.01 10.00 14.14
C ALA A 534 -1.56 9.81 15.56
N ILE A 535 -2.52 10.63 16.00
CA ILE A 535 -3.15 10.56 17.34
C ILE A 535 -3.60 9.12 17.69
N PRO A 536 -4.49 8.46 16.93
CA PRO A 536 -4.97 7.12 17.27
C PRO A 536 -3.86 6.06 17.30
N TYR A 537 -2.82 6.17 16.46
CA TYR A 537 -1.67 5.25 16.52
C TYR A 537 -0.85 5.45 17.80
N PHE A 538 -0.75 6.68 18.34
CA PHE A 538 -0.12 6.91 19.64
C PHE A 538 -0.98 6.42 20.81
N GLU A 539 -2.31 6.58 20.76
CA GLU A 539 -3.22 6.00 21.75
C GLU A 539 -3.12 4.46 21.75
N VAL A 540 -3.11 3.82 20.57
CA VAL A 540 -2.85 2.37 20.44
C VAL A 540 -1.48 1.98 20.98
N ALA A 541 -0.42 2.74 20.71
CA ALA A 541 0.92 2.42 21.20
C ALA A 541 1.08 2.59 22.72
N ASP A 542 0.41 3.56 23.35
CA ASP A 542 0.39 3.73 24.82
C ASP A 542 -0.60 2.72 25.48
N ALA A 543 -1.68 2.29 24.83
CA ALA A 543 -2.63 1.26 25.32
C ALA A 543 -2.18 -0.20 25.13
N HIS A 544 -1.45 -0.49 24.05
CA HIS A 544 -0.87 -1.81 23.75
C HIS A 544 0.67 -1.72 23.65
N PRO A 545 1.41 -1.48 24.75
CA PRO A 545 2.88 -1.33 24.69
C PRO A 545 3.62 -2.55 24.11
N TYR A 546 3.01 -3.73 24.16
CA TYR A 546 3.51 -4.98 23.59
C TYR A 546 3.37 -5.06 22.05
N ALA A 547 2.68 -4.12 21.41
CA ALA A 547 2.58 -4.02 19.95
C ALA A 547 3.69 -3.16 19.31
N ARG A 548 4.54 -2.54 20.13
CA ARG A 548 5.71 -1.77 19.68
C ARG A 548 6.81 -2.72 19.22
N ARG A 549 7.41 -2.43 18.06
CA ARG A 549 8.37 -3.34 17.41
C ARG A 549 9.73 -3.31 18.11
N GLY A 550 10.14 -4.45 18.65
CA GLY A 550 11.46 -4.63 19.27
C GLY A 550 12.58 -4.71 18.25
N ALA A 551 13.83 -4.48 18.69
CA ALA A 551 15.01 -4.64 17.83
C ALA A 551 15.14 -6.07 17.28
N GLU A 552 14.72 -7.09 18.04
CA GLU A 552 14.70 -8.50 17.65
C GLU A 552 13.76 -8.78 16.46
N GLU A 553 12.57 -8.16 16.45
CA GLU A 553 11.62 -8.29 15.33
C GLU A 553 12.13 -7.56 14.08
N ILE A 554 12.75 -6.39 14.26
CA ILE A 554 13.39 -5.65 13.16
C ILE A 554 14.57 -6.44 12.60
N GLN A 555 15.29 -7.22 13.43
CA GLN A 555 16.34 -8.12 12.98
C GLN A 555 15.77 -9.29 12.15
N LEU A 556 14.66 -9.89 12.57
CA LEU A 556 13.97 -10.94 11.81
C LEU A 556 13.57 -10.49 10.39
N TYR A 557 13.21 -9.22 10.22
CA TYR A 557 12.83 -8.63 8.93
C TYR A 557 13.92 -7.78 8.26
N SER A 558 15.17 -7.82 8.75
CA SER A 558 16.29 -7.09 8.17
C SER A 558 16.93 -7.86 7.01
N PRO A 559 16.96 -7.31 5.78
CA PRO A 559 17.46 -8.02 4.61
C PRO A 559 18.99 -7.94 4.49
N PRO A 560 19.69 -9.09 4.36
CA PRO A 560 21.12 -9.10 4.06
C PRO A 560 21.39 -8.58 2.64
N LEU A 561 22.62 -8.15 2.35
CA LEU A 561 23.00 -7.56 1.05
C LEU A 561 22.62 -8.42 -0.18
N ARG A 562 22.65 -9.76 -0.05
CA ARG A 562 22.18 -10.72 -1.07
C ARG A 562 20.70 -10.55 -1.46
N GLY A 563 19.85 -10.03 -0.56
CA GLY A 563 18.45 -9.76 -0.81
C GLY A 563 18.22 -8.77 -1.97
N PHE A 564 19.09 -7.76 -2.11
CA PHE A 564 19.06 -6.76 -3.19
C PHE A 564 19.34 -7.33 -4.60
N PHE A 565 19.78 -8.60 -4.67
CA PHE A 565 20.03 -9.34 -5.90
C PHE A 565 19.14 -10.59 -6.04
N THR A 566 18.31 -10.88 -5.04
CA THR A 566 17.45 -12.08 -5.00
C THR A 566 16.01 -11.71 -5.36
N ALA A 567 15.39 -12.49 -6.25
CA ALA A 567 14.03 -12.24 -6.73
C ALA A 567 12.99 -13.05 -5.94
N PRO A 568 11.78 -12.51 -5.74
CA PRO A 568 10.66 -13.26 -5.18
C PRO A 568 10.09 -14.30 -6.16
N PRO A 569 9.32 -15.29 -5.69
CA PRO A 569 8.79 -16.36 -6.54
C PRO A 569 7.80 -15.85 -7.60
N GLU A 570 7.16 -14.70 -7.38
CA GLU A 570 6.25 -14.05 -8.33
C GLU A 570 6.97 -13.42 -9.54
N SER A 571 8.30 -13.39 -9.60
CA SER A 571 9.02 -12.91 -10.79
C SER A 571 9.12 -14.00 -11.86
N TRP A 572 8.46 -13.81 -13.00
CA TRP A 572 8.44 -14.77 -14.10
C TRP A 572 9.85 -15.16 -14.59
N LEU A 573 10.75 -14.19 -14.71
CA LEU A 573 12.09 -14.40 -15.26
C LEU A 573 13.08 -14.95 -14.22
N TRP A 574 13.01 -14.45 -12.99
CA TRP A 574 14.05 -14.67 -11.97
C TRP A 574 13.63 -15.60 -10.83
N GLY A 575 12.33 -15.86 -10.65
CA GLY A 575 11.79 -16.60 -9.50
C GLY A 575 12.48 -17.94 -9.29
N GLY A 576 12.31 -18.87 -10.25
CA GLY A 576 12.91 -20.20 -10.22
C GLY A 576 14.44 -20.22 -10.25
N LEU A 577 15.06 -19.28 -10.97
CA LEU A 577 16.53 -19.14 -11.01
C LEU A 577 17.12 -18.74 -9.66
N HIS A 578 16.33 -18.06 -8.82
CA HIS A 578 16.73 -17.60 -7.50
C HIS A 578 16.20 -18.46 -6.34
N ASP A 579 15.54 -19.60 -6.60
CA ASP A 579 15.03 -20.50 -5.54
C ASP A 579 16.09 -20.83 -4.47
N PRO A 580 17.34 -21.25 -4.81
CA PRO A 580 18.32 -21.61 -3.78
C PRO A 580 18.83 -20.41 -2.98
N LEU A 581 18.93 -19.24 -3.62
CA LEU A 581 19.33 -17.98 -2.97
C LEU A 581 18.21 -17.47 -2.05
N ARG A 582 16.96 -17.55 -2.50
CA ARG A 582 15.78 -17.13 -1.75
C ARG A 582 15.54 -18.01 -0.53
N ASN A 583 15.68 -19.33 -0.67
CA ASN A 583 15.59 -20.28 0.44
C ASN A 583 16.73 -20.17 1.47
N SER A 584 17.75 -19.33 1.21
CA SER A 584 18.82 -19.02 2.15
C SER A 584 18.58 -17.75 3.00
N LEU A 585 17.47 -17.03 2.76
CA LEU A 585 17.02 -15.85 3.52
C LEU A 585 16.14 -16.27 4.69
N GLY A 586 16.20 -15.55 5.82
CA GLY A 586 15.42 -15.87 7.02
C GLY A 586 13.91 -15.65 6.87
N TRP A 587 13.52 -14.56 6.19
CA TRP A 587 12.11 -14.28 5.87
C TRP A 587 11.95 -13.84 4.41
N PRO A 588 11.92 -14.78 3.45
CA PRO A 588 11.99 -14.47 2.03
C PRO A 588 10.98 -13.43 1.47
N PRO A 589 9.69 -13.39 1.89
CA PRO A 589 8.71 -12.45 1.33
C PRO A 589 9.03 -10.97 1.56
N GLU A 590 9.70 -10.63 2.67
CA GLU A 590 10.07 -9.23 2.98
C GLU A 590 11.57 -8.95 2.75
N MET A 591 12.39 -9.99 2.49
CA MET A 591 13.83 -9.86 2.23
C MET A 591 14.24 -9.85 0.74
N THR A 592 13.35 -10.16 -0.19
CA THR A 592 13.65 -10.24 -1.64
C THR A 592 13.54 -8.87 -2.32
N LEU A 593 14.65 -8.12 -2.33
CA LEU A 593 14.70 -6.70 -2.69
C LEU A 593 15.29 -6.40 -4.09
N LEU A 594 15.28 -7.34 -5.04
CA LEU A 594 15.80 -7.09 -6.40
C LEU A 594 15.05 -5.93 -7.12
N PRO A 595 15.73 -4.83 -7.51
CA PRO A 595 15.14 -3.74 -8.31
C PRO A 595 15.13 -4.01 -9.82
N GLY A 596 15.75 -5.10 -10.26
CA GLY A 596 15.92 -5.50 -11.66
C GLY A 596 17.32 -5.19 -12.19
N PHE A 597 17.96 -6.16 -12.84
CA PHE A 597 19.35 -6.06 -13.29
C PHE A 597 19.52 -5.06 -14.45
N ALA A 598 18.54 -4.98 -15.36
CA ALA A 598 18.49 -3.96 -16.40
C ALA A 598 18.39 -2.55 -15.80
N LEU A 599 17.64 -2.36 -14.71
CA LEU A 599 17.55 -1.07 -14.02
C LEU A 599 18.89 -0.70 -13.35
N ILE A 600 19.52 -1.66 -12.66
CA ILE A 600 20.85 -1.50 -12.07
C ILE A 600 21.88 -1.15 -13.16
N GLY A 601 21.95 -1.93 -14.24
CA GLY A 601 22.90 -1.73 -15.33
C GLY A 601 22.73 -0.39 -16.05
N LEU A 602 21.49 0.03 -16.31
CA LEU A 602 21.19 1.34 -16.87
C LEU A 602 21.55 2.47 -15.90
N ALA A 603 21.33 2.31 -14.59
CA ALA A 603 21.71 3.29 -13.57
C ALA A 603 23.23 3.42 -13.40
N LEU A 604 23.97 2.30 -13.41
CA LEU A 604 25.43 2.26 -13.37
C LEU A 604 26.04 2.92 -14.62
N ALA A 605 25.53 2.62 -15.81
CA ALA A 605 25.90 3.33 -17.03
C ALA A 605 25.59 4.84 -16.92
N GLY A 606 24.54 5.22 -16.19
CA GLY A 606 24.14 6.60 -15.89
C GLY A 606 25.08 7.37 -14.96
N LEU A 607 26.06 6.70 -14.34
CA LEU A 607 27.17 7.37 -13.63
C LEU A 607 28.19 7.97 -14.61
N PHE A 608 28.30 7.41 -15.82
CA PHE A 608 29.29 7.80 -16.82
C PHE A 608 28.63 8.52 -18.02
N PHE A 609 27.65 7.88 -18.65
CA PHE A 609 26.96 8.34 -19.86
C PHE A 609 25.56 8.86 -19.50
N THR A 610 25.40 10.18 -19.34
CA THR A 610 24.13 10.74 -18.84
C THR A 610 23.92 12.21 -19.19
N ILE A 611 22.67 12.65 -19.19
CA ILE A 611 22.28 14.08 -19.23
C ILE A 611 22.42 14.78 -17.86
N TRP A 612 22.77 14.05 -16.78
CA TRP A 612 22.91 14.62 -15.43
C TRP A 612 24.31 15.14 -15.11
N THR A 613 24.38 16.27 -14.42
CA THR A 613 25.65 16.85 -13.95
C THR A 613 26.35 15.91 -12.94
N VAL A 614 27.66 16.05 -12.77
CA VAL A 614 28.45 15.27 -11.79
C VAL A 614 27.86 15.38 -10.38
N ARG A 615 27.47 16.59 -9.96
CA ARG A 615 26.85 16.82 -8.63
C ARG A 615 25.52 16.07 -8.48
N GLN A 616 24.69 16.02 -9.53
CA GLN A 616 23.42 15.28 -9.50
C GLN A 616 23.66 13.77 -9.45
N ARG A 617 24.60 13.23 -10.23
CA ARG A 617 25.01 11.82 -10.15
C ARG A 617 25.45 11.44 -8.75
N LEU A 618 26.38 12.19 -8.15
CA LEU A 618 26.92 11.89 -6.83
C LEU A 618 25.83 11.96 -5.74
N LEU A 619 24.93 12.94 -5.79
CA LEU A 619 23.82 13.05 -4.83
C LEU A 619 22.77 11.94 -5.00
N LEU A 620 22.46 11.53 -6.25
CA LEU A 620 21.57 10.39 -6.51
C LEU A 620 22.21 9.08 -6.05
N THR A 621 23.50 8.88 -6.31
CA THR A 621 24.25 7.68 -5.88
C THR A 621 24.35 7.61 -4.36
N LEU A 622 24.64 8.73 -3.69
CA LEU A 622 24.63 8.83 -2.23
C LEU A 622 23.25 8.50 -1.66
N GLY A 623 22.17 9.01 -2.29
CA GLY A 623 20.80 8.67 -1.92
C GLY A 623 20.47 7.18 -2.09
N VAL A 624 20.93 6.55 -3.18
CA VAL A 624 20.81 5.09 -3.40
C VAL A 624 21.52 4.31 -2.30
N VAL A 625 22.77 4.68 -1.98
CA VAL A 625 23.57 3.99 -0.95
C VAL A 625 22.95 4.16 0.44
N VAL A 626 22.55 5.39 0.82
CA VAL A 626 21.90 5.64 2.12
C VAL A 626 20.56 4.91 2.22
N ALA A 627 19.73 4.93 1.18
CA ALA A 627 18.46 4.21 1.18
C ALA A 627 18.65 2.68 1.25
N ALA A 628 19.65 2.12 0.56
CA ALA A 628 19.95 0.69 0.63
C ALA A 628 20.52 0.26 1.99
N VAL A 629 21.45 1.05 2.57
CA VAL A 629 22.02 0.80 3.90
C VAL A 629 20.96 0.90 5.00
N LEU A 630 20.01 1.84 4.90
CA LEU A 630 18.87 1.88 5.82
C LEU A 630 17.86 0.75 5.55
N ALA A 631 17.68 0.33 4.30
CA ALA A 631 16.83 -0.81 3.95
C ALA A 631 17.35 -2.14 4.49
N MET A 632 18.67 -2.27 4.72
CA MET A 632 19.28 -3.42 5.41
C MET A 632 18.96 -3.49 6.92
N GLY A 633 18.36 -2.46 7.52
CA GLY A 633 17.96 -2.47 8.93
C GLY A 633 19.15 -2.70 9.88
N SER A 634 19.11 -3.82 10.61
CA SER A 634 20.17 -4.23 11.55
C SER A 634 21.26 -5.12 10.94
N GLU A 635 21.09 -5.65 9.72
CA GLU A 635 22.11 -6.49 9.07
C GLU A 635 23.39 -5.71 8.74
N PHE A 636 23.29 -4.39 8.55
CA PHE A 636 24.45 -3.53 8.33
C PHE A 636 25.01 -3.01 9.66
N GLU A 637 26.21 -3.47 10.06
CA GLU A 637 26.92 -3.02 11.29
C GLU A 637 26.05 -3.12 12.57
N GLY A 638 25.22 -4.16 12.66
CA GLY A 638 24.27 -4.37 13.76
C GLY A 638 23.18 -3.29 13.86
N GLY A 639 22.98 -2.48 12.81
CA GLY A 639 22.04 -1.35 12.79
C GLY A 639 22.45 -0.13 13.62
N ARG A 640 23.54 -0.26 14.41
CA ARG A 640 23.91 0.64 15.51
C ARG A 640 24.14 2.10 15.10
N PHE A 641 24.57 2.33 13.87
CA PHE A 641 24.86 3.67 13.34
C PHE A 641 23.98 4.03 12.13
N THR A 642 22.96 3.23 11.84
CA THR A 642 22.14 3.30 10.62
C THR A 642 20.64 3.36 10.95
N TYR A 643 20.01 2.22 11.25
CA TYR A 643 18.57 2.12 11.48
C TYR A 643 18.18 2.28 12.96
N LEU A 644 18.95 1.73 13.90
CA LEU A 644 18.63 1.79 15.33
C LEU A 644 18.58 3.22 15.89
N PRO A 645 19.47 4.17 15.49
CA PRO A 645 19.34 5.57 15.90
C PRO A 645 18.02 6.22 15.44
N LEU A 646 17.44 5.77 14.33
CA LEU A 646 16.13 6.24 13.87
C LEU A 646 15.02 5.66 14.74
N LEU A 647 15.04 4.33 14.96
CA LEU A 647 14.12 3.62 15.84
C LEU A 647 14.06 4.23 17.26
N GLU A 648 15.21 4.52 17.85
CA GLU A 648 15.34 5.00 19.23
C GLU A 648 14.99 6.49 19.43
N HIS A 649 15.27 7.34 18.42
CA HIS A 649 15.25 8.80 18.59
C HIS A 649 14.29 9.55 17.66
N VAL A 650 13.75 8.92 16.61
CA VAL A 650 12.93 9.58 15.60
C VAL A 650 11.47 9.08 15.70
N PRO A 651 10.50 9.93 16.08
CA PRO A 651 9.14 9.48 16.38
C PRO A 651 8.46 8.66 15.28
N GLY A 652 7.83 7.55 15.65
CA GLY A 652 7.04 6.69 14.76
C GLY A 652 7.84 5.64 13.99
N TRP A 653 9.17 5.65 14.05
CA TRP A 653 9.99 4.57 13.46
C TRP A 653 9.83 3.25 14.23
N ASP A 654 9.39 3.32 15.49
CA ASP A 654 8.92 2.20 16.31
C ASP A 654 7.64 1.51 15.79
N GLY A 655 6.98 2.10 14.78
CA GLY A 655 5.89 1.48 14.02
C GLY A 655 6.32 0.75 12.74
N ILE A 656 7.57 0.88 12.27
CA ILE A 656 8.02 0.27 11.00
C ILE A 656 8.73 -1.06 11.27
N ARG A 657 7.99 -2.19 11.16
CA ARG A 657 8.55 -3.55 11.29
C ARG A 657 9.59 -3.89 10.21
N THR A 658 9.37 -3.42 8.98
CA THR A 658 10.14 -3.82 7.80
C THR A 658 11.03 -2.71 7.25
N PRO A 659 12.35 -2.73 7.48
CA PRO A 659 13.27 -1.76 6.89
C PRO A 659 13.30 -1.86 5.35
N GLY A 660 13.08 -3.06 4.79
CA GLY A 660 13.08 -3.31 3.34
C GLY A 660 12.10 -2.43 2.52
N ARG A 661 11.06 -1.86 3.14
CA ARG A 661 10.15 -0.89 2.49
C ARG A 661 10.87 0.35 1.94
N LEU A 662 12.06 0.67 2.45
CA LEU A 662 12.95 1.73 1.94
C LEU A 662 13.47 1.47 0.51
N MET A 663 13.35 0.24 -0.01
CA MET A 663 13.71 -0.12 -1.38
C MET A 663 12.96 0.71 -2.45
N LEU A 664 11.79 1.25 -2.11
CA LEU A 664 11.03 2.23 -2.89
C LEU A 664 11.84 3.48 -3.27
N TRP A 665 12.72 3.94 -2.36
CA TRP A 665 13.61 5.08 -2.63
C TRP A 665 14.81 4.66 -3.48
N VAL A 666 15.31 3.43 -3.29
CA VAL A 666 16.37 2.85 -4.11
C VAL A 666 15.92 2.74 -5.58
N THR A 667 14.77 2.13 -5.87
CA THR A 667 14.24 2.04 -7.25
C THR A 667 13.96 3.41 -7.87
N LEU A 668 13.39 4.36 -7.11
CA LEU A 668 13.11 5.70 -7.62
C LEU A 668 14.39 6.44 -8.04
N LEU A 669 15.45 6.36 -7.23
CA LEU A 669 16.73 7.03 -7.50
C LEU A 669 17.53 6.32 -8.60
N LEU A 670 17.52 4.98 -8.64
CA LEU A 670 18.06 4.20 -9.76
C LEU A 670 17.31 4.52 -11.07
N GLY A 671 15.98 4.65 -11.03
CA GLY A 671 15.15 5.07 -12.16
C GLY A 671 15.54 6.46 -12.70
N ILE A 672 15.79 7.43 -11.81
CA ILE A 672 16.27 8.76 -12.22
C ILE A 672 17.66 8.65 -12.88
N LEU A 673 18.59 7.86 -12.33
CA LEU A 673 19.92 7.62 -12.95
C LEU A 673 19.80 6.97 -14.33
N ALA A 674 19.05 5.87 -14.44
CA ALA A 674 18.80 5.12 -15.69
C ALA A 674 18.12 5.97 -16.77
N ALA A 675 17.17 6.83 -16.39
CA ALA A 675 16.57 7.80 -17.30
C ALA A 675 17.62 8.76 -17.90
N GLY A 676 18.66 9.11 -17.13
CA GLY A 676 19.77 9.92 -17.59
C GLY A 676 20.53 9.28 -18.75
N THR A 677 20.83 7.98 -18.62
CA THR A 677 21.47 7.12 -19.62
C THR A 677 20.64 6.99 -20.88
N VAL A 678 19.36 6.63 -20.73
CA VAL A 678 18.44 6.43 -21.85
C VAL A 678 18.20 7.74 -22.60
N CYS A 679 18.20 8.89 -21.91
CA CYS A 679 18.13 10.19 -22.57
C CYS A 679 19.40 10.52 -23.35
N ALA A 680 20.60 10.25 -22.82
CA ALA A 680 21.85 10.47 -23.55
C ALA A 680 21.92 9.58 -24.80
N PHE A 681 21.52 8.32 -24.69
CA PHE A 681 21.41 7.39 -25.83
C PHE A 681 20.42 7.87 -26.89
N VAL A 682 19.22 8.30 -26.46
CA VAL A 682 18.16 8.81 -27.36
C VAL A 682 18.53 10.13 -28.02
N ASP A 683 19.22 11.03 -27.31
CA ASP A 683 19.73 12.28 -27.89
C ASP A 683 20.84 11.97 -28.91
N ARG A 684 21.75 11.02 -28.64
CA ARG A 684 22.78 10.54 -29.60
C ARG A 684 22.18 9.87 -30.85
N VAL A 685 21.10 9.10 -30.70
CA VAL A 685 20.37 8.51 -31.84
C VAL A 685 19.78 9.60 -32.76
N LYS A 686 19.35 10.75 -32.20
CA LYS A 686 18.90 11.90 -33.02
C LYS A 686 20.04 12.56 -33.76
N GLU A 687 21.19 12.77 -33.12
CA GLU A 687 22.39 13.33 -33.77
C GLU A 687 22.81 12.50 -35.00
N ILE A 688 22.88 11.18 -34.86
CA ILE A 688 23.20 10.25 -35.96
C ILE A 688 22.13 10.27 -37.07
N SER A 689 20.88 10.59 -36.73
CA SER A 689 19.77 10.65 -37.69
C SER A 689 19.62 12.02 -38.35
N ALA A 690 20.08 13.10 -37.72
CA ALA A 690 20.04 14.46 -38.26
C ALA A 690 20.94 14.62 -39.51
N ASN A 691 22.02 13.84 -39.57
CA ASN A 691 22.94 13.78 -40.71
C ASN A 691 22.44 12.89 -41.87
N ARG A 692 21.16 12.51 -41.88
CA ARG A 692 20.53 11.70 -42.94
C ARG A 692 19.44 12.50 -43.65
N ILE A 693 19.11 12.09 -44.88
CA ILE A 693 18.00 12.66 -45.65
C ILE A 693 16.97 11.54 -45.89
N PRO A 694 15.71 11.68 -45.43
CA PRO A 694 15.21 12.70 -44.52
C PRO A 694 15.84 12.59 -43.11
N PRO A 695 15.89 13.67 -42.31
CA PRO A 695 16.56 13.73 -41.00
C PRO A 695 15.75 13.05 -39.87
N TRP A 696 15.01 12.00 -40.21
CA TRP A 696 14.08 11.30 -39.34
C TRP A 696 14.73 9.98 -38.90
N PRO A 697 14.83 9.67 -37.59
CA PRO A 697 15.29 8.35 -37.17
C PRO A 697 14.38 7.28 -37.79
N SER A 698 14.98 6.28 -38.42
CA SER A 698 14.25 5.20 -39.09
C SER A 698 13.37 4.42 -38.09
N PRO A 699 12.34 3.68 -38.53
CA PRO A 699 11.53 2.86 -37.64
C PRO A 699 12.39 1.95 -36.72
N TRP A 700 13.43 1.32 -37.28
CA TRP A 700 14.39 0.52 -36.54
C TRP A 700 15.16 1.33 -35.46
N LEU A 701 15.68 2.51 -35.79
CA LEU A 701 16.35 3.38 -34.81
C LEU A 701 15.40 3.86 -33.71
N ARG A 702 14.09 3.99 -33.99
CA ARG A 702 13.06 4.28 -32.96
C ARG A 702 12.80 3.07 -32.06
N LEU A 703 12.64 1.88 -32.63
CA LEU A 703 12.48 0.62 -31.88
C LEU A 703 13.67 0.35 -30.96
N VAL A 704 14.90 0.59 -31.44
CA VAL A 704 16.13 0.47 -30.63
C VAL A 704 16.10 1.37 -29.39
N THR A 705 15.50 2.57 -29.46
CA THR A 705 15.33 3.44 -28.26
C THR A 705 14.28 2.96 -27.26
N LEU A 706 13.53 1.90 -27.58
CA LEU A 706 12.57 1.24 -26.68
C LEU A 706 13.13 -0.04 -26.05
N ILE A 707 14.28 -0.57 -26.50
CA ILE A 707 14.92 -1.77 -25.91
C ILE A 707 15.14 -1.61 -24.39
N PRO A 708 15.65 -0.48 -23.86
CA PRO A 708 15.80 -0.29 -22.41
C PRO A 708 14.48 -0.33 -21.63
N LEU A 709 13.34 0.01 -22.27
CA LEU A 709 12.01 -0.09 -21.67
C LEU A 709 11.50 -1.53 -21.72
N ALA A 710 11.71 -2.23 -22.83
CA ALA A 710 11.33 -3.63 -22.97
C ALA A 710 12.07 -4.52 -21.96
N LEU A 711 13.38 -4.33 -21.77
CA LEU A 711 14.16 -5.10 -20.79
C LEU A 711 13.64 -4.92 -19.36
N VAL A 712 13.40 -3.67 -18.94
CA VAL A 712 12.89 -3.37 -17.59
C VAL A 712 11.46 -3.87 -17.40
N LEU A 713 10.61 -3.85 -18.42
CA LEU A 713 9.26 -4.45 -18.35
C LEU A 713 9.30 -5.98 -18.31
N VAL A 714 10.23 -6.64 -19.01
CA VAL A 714 10.35 -8.11 -19.03
C VAL A 714 10.78 -8.67 -17.67
N GLU A 715 11.67 -8.00 -16.94
CA GLU A 715 12.01 -8.39 -15.56
C GLU A 715 10.84 -8.20 -14.58
N GLY A 716 9.94 -7.26 -14.87
CA GLY A 716 8.74 -6.97 -14.09
C GLY A 716 7.52 -7.82 -14.41
N ILE A 717 7.63 -8.84 -15.27
CA ILE A 717 6.51 -9.76 -15.56
C ILE A 717 6.22 -10.61 -14.31
N ASN A 718 4.96 -10.58 -13.88
CA ASN A 718 4.50 -11.30 -12.70
C ASN A 718 4.00 -12.72 -13.03
N THR A 719 4.11 -13.61 -12.06
CA THR A 719 3.36 -14.88 -11.92
C THR A 719 2.62 -14.92 -10.57
N THR A 720 2.17 -13.77 -10.09
CA THR A 720 1.38 -13.60 -8.87
C THR A 720 0.11 -14.44 -8.97
N GLN A 721 -0.23 -15.18 -7.91
CA GLN A 721 -1.45 -15.99 -7.89
C GLN A 721 -2.71 -15.11 -7.73
N HIS A 722 -3.85 -15.62 -8.17
CA HIS A 722 -5.15 -14.98 -7.99
C HIS A 722 -6.17 -15.98 -7.41
N PRO A 723 -6.00 -16.41 -6.15
CA PRO A 723 -6.91 -17.36 -5.51
C PRO A 723 -8.35 -16.83 -5.43
N ILE A 724 -9.30 -17.76 -5.31
CA ILE A 724 -10.72 -17.45 -5.16
C ILE A 724 -10.96 -17.00 -3.71
N VAL A 725 -11.53 -15.81 -3.54
CA VAL A 725 -11.90 -15.26 -2.23
C VAL A 725 -13.02 -16.11 -1.62
N PRO A 726 -12.87 -16.60 -0.38
CA PRO A 726 -13.88 -17.42 0.29
C PRO A 726 -15.23 -16.71 0.42
N ALA A 727 -16.30 -17.40 0.06
CA ALA A 727 -17.65 -16.85 0.05
C ALA A 727 -18.19 -16.66 1.47
N GLN A 728 -18.78 -15.49 1.73
CA GLN A 728 -19.41 -15.17 3.00
C GLN A 728 -20.54 -16.16 3.34
N PRO A 729 -20.52 -16.79 4.54
CA PRO A 729 -21.58 -17.63 5.07
C PRO A 729 -22.97 -16.98 5.01
N ALA A 730 -23.99 -17.77 4.68
CA ALA A 730 -25.37 -17.28 4.58
C ALA A 730 -25.88 -16.66 5.89
N ALA A 731 -25.56 -17.26 7.03
CA ALA A 731 -25.93 -16.76 8.35
C ALA A 731 -25.39 -15.34 8.66
N MET A 732 -24.18 -15.00 8.21
CA MET A 732 -23.58 -13.68 8.44
C MET A 732 -24.29 -12.54 7.67
N ARG A 733 -25.24 -12.84 6.79
CA ARG A 733 -26.09 -11.84 6.13
C ARG A 733 -27.31 -11.44 6.96
N THR A 734 -27.75 -12.32 7.87
CA THR A 734 -28.98 -12.14 8.64
C THR A 734 -28.73 -11.89 10.12
N LEU A 735 -27.70 -12.51 10.70
CA LEU A 735 -27.33 -12.31 12.11
C LEU A 735 -26.97 -10.86 12.45
N GLU A 736 -27.09 -10.55 13.74
CA GLU A 736 -26.70 -9.27 14.35
C GLU A 736 -25.57 -9.49 15.37
N GLY A 737 -24.80 -8.43 15.62
CA GLY A 737 -23.70 -8.45 16.59
C GLY A 737 -24.12 -8.27 18.06
N PRO A 738 -23.18 -8.40 19.00
CA PRO A 738 -21.81 -8.87 18.79
C PRO A 738 -21.74 -10.39 18.56
N LEU A 739 -20.85 -10.84 17.67
CA LEU A 739 -20.70 -12.25 17.33
C LEU A 739 -19.23 -12.70 17.22
N LEU A 740 -18.99 -14.00 17.41
CA LEU A 740 -17.69 -14.66 17.17
C LEU A 740 -17.84 -15.67 16.04
N VAL A 741 -16.84 -15.77 15.16
CA VAL A 741 -16.72 -16.83 14.16
C VAL A 741 -15.59 -17.77 14.59
N LEU A 742 -15.80 -19.08 14.43
CA LEU A 742 -14.82 -20.13 14.73
C LEU A 742 -14.58 -21.01 13.47
N PRO A 743 -13.34 -21.47 13.21
CA PRO A 743 -12.11 -21.19 13.96
C PRO A 743 -11.73 -19.71 13.90
N SER A 744 -10.92 -19.24 14.86
CA SER A 744 -10.38 -17.88 14.87
C SER A 744 -8.87 -17.93 15.00
N ASP A 745 -8.20 -17.34 14.02
CA ASP A 745 -6.76 -17.17 13.93
C ASP A 745 -6.46 -15.87 13.17
N GLN A 746 -5.18 -15.47 13.13
CA GLN A 746 -4.76 -14.21 12.48
C GLN A 746 -5.22 -14.10 11.02
N LEU A 747 -5.17 -15.18 10.24
CA LEU A 747 -5.37 -15.16 8.79
C LEU A 747 -6.84 -15.44 8.43
N HIS A 748 -7.49 -16.38 9.12
CA HIS A 748 -8.91 -16.62 8.91
C HIS A 748 -9.77 -15.40 9.28
N ASP A 749 -9.44 -14.71 10.37
CA ASP A 749 -10.21 -13.55 10.83
C ASP A 749 -10.25 -12.38 9.81
N GLU A 750 -9.25 -12.25 8.92
CA GLU A 750 -9.22 -11.24 7.86
C GLU A 750 -10.33 -11.48 6.81
N ASN A 751 -10.67 -12.76 6.56
CA ASN A 751 -11.82 -13.15 5.76
C ASN A 751 -13.13 -12.87 6.51
N VAL A 752 -13.19 -13.10 7.82
CA VAL A 752 -14.35 -12.77 8.66
C VAL A 752 -14.62 -11.25 8.67
N MET A 753 -13.57 -10.43 8.69
CA MET A 753 -13.65 -8.98 8.54
C MET A 753 -14.24 -8.62 7.18
N LEU A 754 -13.72 -9.17 6.07
CA LEU A 754 -14.30 -8.98 4.74
C LEU A 754 -15.78 -9.42 4.67
N TRP A 755 -16.15 -10.53 5.31
CA TRP A 755 -17.53 -11.02 5.40
C TRP A 755 -18.47 -10.09 6.18
N SER A 756 -17.95 -9.32 7.14
CA SER A 756 -18.76 -8.35 7.91
C SER A 756 -19.25 -7.16 7.08
N THR A 757 -18.61 -6.85 5.94
CA THR A 757 -18.90 -5.66 5.08
C THR A 757 -20.33 -5.58 4.50
N THR A 758 -21.21 -6.52 4.81
CA THR A 758 -22.65 -6.51 4.46
C THR A 758 -23.50 -5.71 5.44
N LYS A 759 -23.11 -5.65 6.72
CA LYS A 759 -23.79 -4.85 7.76
C LYS A 759 -22.83 -4.06 8.65
N PHE A 760 -21.54 -4.43 8.69
CA PHE A 760 -20.55 -3.97 9.67
C PHE A 760 -20.99 -4.20 11.12
N GLN A 761 -21.65 -5.33 11.37
CA GLN A 761 -21.97 -5.80 12.71
C GLN A 761 -20.71 -6.09 13.51
N ASP A 762 -20.75 -5.86 14.82
CA ASP A 762 -19.62 -6.12 15.73
C ASP A 762 -19.20 -7.60 15.67
N ILE A 763 -17.93 -7.84 15.36
CA ILE A 763 -17.27 -9.15 15.37
C ILE A 763 -16.11 -9.15 16.37
N VAL A 764 -15.98 -10.22 17.16
CA VAL A 764 -14.85 -10.40 18.08
C VAL A 764 -13.57 -10.71 17.30
N ASN A 765 -13.69 -11.39 16.15
CA ASN A 765 -12.61 -11.71 15.24
C ASN A 765 -11.83 -10.47 14.79
N GLY A 766 -10.53 -10.67 14.56
CA GLY A 766 -9.67 -9.68 13.92
C GLY A 766 -8.29 -10.22 13.54
N GLY A 767 -7.89 -9.97 12.30
CA GLY A 767 -6.50 -10.03 11.83
C GLY A 767 -6.05 -8.63 11.44
N SER A 768 -4.89 -8.22 11.95
CA SER A 768 -4.30 -6.90 11.70
C SER A 768 -2.81 -6.93 12.04
N GLY A 769 -2.15 -5.77 12.17
CA GLY A 769 -0.70 -5.68 12.42
C GLY A 769 -0.24 -6.36 13.72
N PHE A 770 -1.12 -6.53 14.71
CA PHE A 770 -0.88 -7.32 15.92
C PHE A 770 -2.19 -7.90 16.47
N VAL A 771 -2.09 -8.91 17.34
CA VAL A 771 -3.24 -9.49 18.06
C VAL A 771 -3.36 -8.84 19.46
N PRO A 772 -4.50 -8.25 19.83
CA PRO A 772 -4.75 -7.81 21.20
C PRO A 772 -4.85 -9.01 22.15
N LYS A 773 -4.26 -8.91 23.34
CA LYS A 773 -4.29 -9.99 24.36
C LYS A 773 -5.69 -10.52 24.69
N LYS A 774 -6.72 -9.68 24.60
CA LYS A 774 -8.11 -10.08 24.82
C LYS A 774 -8.64 -11.03 23.75
N LEU A 775 -8.25 -10.85 22.49
CA LEU A 775 -8.59 -11.78 21.41
C LEU A 775 -7.80 -13.09 21.53
N GLU A 776 -6.55 -13.03 21.99
CA GLU A 776 -5.77 -14.21 22.35
C GLU A 776 -6.43 -15.00 23.50
N GLU A 777 -6.90 -14.32 24.54
CA GLU A 777 -7.67 -14.89 25.65
C GLU A 777 -8.99 -15.52 25.17
N VAL A 778 -9.75 -14.84 24.29
CA VAL A 778 -10.94 -15.41 23.64
C VAL A 778 -10.59 -16.70 22.90
N ARG A 779 -9.54 -16.71 22.07
CA ARG A 779 -9.11 -17.90 21.29
C ARG A 779 -8.69 -19.06 22.20
N GLN A 780 -8.04 -18.78 23.33
CA GLN A 780 -7.69 -19.80 24.33
C GLN A 780 -8.94 -20.36 25.04
N VAL A 781 -9.84 -19.48 25.51
CA VAL A 781 -11.08 -19.88 26.21
C VAL A 781 -12.05 -20.62 25.29
N THR A 782 -12.09 -20.28 23.99
CA THR A 782 -13.02 -20.91 23.03
C THR A 782 -12.46 -22.15 22.33
N ALA A 783 -11.23 -22.57 22.64
CA ALA A 783 -10.63 -23.80 22.11
C ALA A 783 -11.39 -25.09 22.48
N THR A 784 -12.21 -25.07 23.54
CA THR A 784 -13.07 -26.18 24.01
C THR A 784 -14.54 -26.00 23.66
N PHE A 785 -14.92 -24.98 22.89
CA PHE A 785 -16.31 -24.64 22.58
C PHE A 785 -17.02 -25.77 21.78
N PRO A 786 -18.31 -26.07 22.03
CA PRO A 786 -19.18 -25.47 23.05
C PRO A 786 -19.03 -26.11 24.44
N ASP A 787 -18.71 -25.29 25.45
CA ASP A 787 -18.67 -25.69 26.86
C ASP A 787 -19.19 -24.57 27.77
N GLN A 788 -19.53 -24.89 29.03
CA GLN A 788 -20.17 -23.92 29.93
C GLN A 788 -19.25 -22.74 30.30
N ASN A 789 -17.94 -22.94 30.36
CA ASN A 789 -16.98 -21.87 30.67
C ASN A 789 -16.84 -20.91 29.48
N SER A 790 -16.64 -21.43 28.26
CA SER A 790 -16.58 -20.59 27.05
C SER A 790 -17.89 -19.84 26.79
N ILE A 791 -19.05 -20.48 26.97
CA ILE A 791 -20.37 -19.84 26.87
C ILE A 791 -20.54 -18.72 27.90
N ASN A 792 -20.18 -18.97 29.17
CA ASN A 792 -20.31 -17.96 30.23
C ASN A 792 -19.38 -16.76 30.00
N TYR A 793 -18.15 -17.00 29.54
CA TYR A 793 -17.19 -15.95 29.21
C TYR A 793 -17.67 -15.07 28.04
N LEU A 794 -18.16 -15.70 26.95
CA LEU A 794 -18.71 -15.00 25.80
C LEU A 794 -19.96 -14.18 26.17
N ARG A 795 -20.86 -14.73 27.01
CA ARG A 795 -22.02 -14.00 27.58
C ARG A 795 -21.58 -12.77 28.39
N GLN A 796 -20.55 -12.90 29.23
CA GLN A 796 -20.00 -11.77 30.01
C GLN A 796 -19.38 -10.68 29.12
N MET A 797 -18.80 -11.05 27.97
CA MET A 797 -18.30 -10.10 26.97
C MET A 797 -19.44 -9.45 26.14
N GLY A 798 -20.68 -9.93 26.26
CA GLY A 798 -21.85 -9.45 25.51
C GLY A 798 -22.01 -10.08 24.12
N VAL A 799 -21.27 -11.16 23.83
CA VAL A 799 -21.40 -11.93 22.58
C VAL A 799 -22.71 -12.71 22.58
N ARG A 800 -23.48 -12.61 21.49
CA ARG A 800 -24.82 -13.19 21.36
C ARG A 800 -24.89 -14.39 20.43
N ASN A 801 -24.01 -14.42 19.43
CA ASN A 801 -23.99 -15.45 18.40
C ASN A 801 -22.57 -15.99 18.22
N VAL A 802 -22.43 -17.31 18.08
CA VAL A 802 -21.18 -17.96 17.65
C VAL A 802 -21.45 -18.71 16.35
N VAL A 803 -20.67 -18.44 15.31
CA VAL A 803 -20.80 -19.05 13.98
C VAL A 803 -19.61 -19.97 13.73
N VAL A 804 -19.82 -21.27 13.73
CA VAL A 804 -18.76 -22.26 13.49
C VAL A 804 -18.76 -22.66 12.01
N ALA A 805 -17.72 -22.28 11.28
CA ALA A 805 -17.63 -22.45 9.83
C ALA A 805 -16.94 -23.77 9.45
N ARG A 806 -17.74 -24.80 9.13
CA ARG A 806 -17.28 -26.20 8.96
C ARG A 806 -16.17 -26.33 7.91
N ASP A 807 -16.30 -25.59 6.80
CA ASP A 807 -15.39 -25.62 5.65
C ASP A 807 -13.93 -25.23 6.00
N PHE A 808 -13.69 -24.58 7.14
CA PHE A 808 -12.38 -24.08 7.57
C PHE A 808 -11.78 -24.86 8.74
N ILE A 809 -12.50 -25.84 9.30
CA ILE A 809 -11.98 -26.62 10.43
C ILE A 809 -11.09 -27.75 9.89
N PRO A 810 -9.82 -27.89 10.33
CA PRO A 810 -8.97 -28.99 9.92
C PRO A 810 -9.56 -30.36 10.25
N SER A 811 -9.45 -31.31 9.31
CA SER A 811 -9.87 -32.70 9.49
C SER A 811 -9.24 -33.31 10.74
N GLY A 812 -10.06 -33.80 11.68
CA GLY A 812 -9.59 -34.35 12.96
C GLY A 812 -9.47 -33.33 14.10
N SER A 813 -9.80 -32.04 13.88
CA SER A 813 -9.94 -31.07 14.97
C SER A 813 -11.04 -31.48 15.96
N PRO A 814 -10.82 -31.38 17.29
CA PRO A 814 -11.85 -31.65 18.30
C PRO A 814 -13.14 -30.85 18.10
N LEU A 815 -13.04 -29.65 17.52
CA LEU A 815 -14.19 -28.78 17.24
C LEU A 815 -15.21 -29.42 16.29
N LEU A 816 -14.78 -30.26 15.33
CA LEU A 816 -15.71 -30.99 14.44
C LEU A 816 -16.56 -32.01 15.21
N THR A 817 -15.98 -32.73 16.16
CA THR A 817 -16.72 -33.63 17.05
C THR A 817 -17.60 -32.83 18.01
N ALA A 818 -17.10 -31.71 18.54
CA ALA A 818 -17.78 -30.90 19.53
C ALA A 818 -19.06 -30.22 18.99
N ILE A 819 -19.08 -29.80 17.72
CA ILE A 819 -20.28 -29.20 17.11
C ILE A 819 -21.44 -30.20 16.92
N GLU A 820 -21.16 -31.50 16.84
CA GLU A 820 -22.19 -32.54 16.67
C GLU A 820 -22.92 -32.88 17.96
N LEU A 821 -22.35 -32.54 19.13
CA LEU A 821 -22.91 -32.86 20.44
C LEU A 821 -24.24 -32.11 20.74
N PRO A 822 -25.14 -32.69 21.56
CA PRO A 822 -26.31 -31.98 22.08
C PRO A 822 -25.91 -30.82 23.00
N VAL A 823 -26.60 -29.68 22.87
CA VAL A 823 -26.29 -28.45 23.64
C VAL A 823 -27.41 -28.00 24.58
N ASP A 824 -28.49 -28.77 24.71
CA ASP A 824 -29.66 -28.42 25.54
C ASP A 824 -29.30 -28.22 27.02
N SER A 825 -28.31 -28.96 27.52
CA SER A 825 -27.77 -28.86 28.88
C SER A 825 -26.95 -27.60 29.15
N LEU A 826 -26.47 -26.92 28.09
CA LEU A 826 -25.67 -25.68 28.17
C LEU A 826 -26.55 -24.42 28.14
N GLY A 827 -27.86 -24.58 27.89
CA GLY A 827 -28.82 -23.48 27.82
C GLY A 827 -28.57 -22.53 26.64
N ILE A 828 -28.18 -23.07 25.49
CA ILE A 828 -27.98 -22.34 24.21
C ILE A 828 -28.78 -23.02 23.09
N THR A 829 -29.04 -22.32 21.99
CA THR A 829 -29.71 -22.92 20.81
C THR A 829 -28.72 -23.14 19.67
N ARG A 830 -28.80 -24.28 18.97
CA ARG A 830 -28.04 -24.60 17.75
C ARG A 830 -28.96 -24.55 16.52
N GLU A 831 -28.46 -24.00 15.42
CA GLU A 831 -29.12 -23.96 14.11
C GLU A 831 -28.08 -24.23 13.00
N ASP A 832 -28.29 -25.27 12.19
CA ASP A 832 -27.40 -25.60 11.07
C ASP A 832 -27.82 -24.82 9.81
N VAL A 833 -26.96 -23.93 9.30
CA VAL A 833 -27.26 -22.99 8.21
C VAL A 833 -26.29 -23.15 7.05
N GLY A 834 -26.52 -24.16 6.21
CA GLY A 834 -25.64 -24.50 5.09
C GLY A 834 -24.34 -25.13 5.59
N SER A 835 -23.19 -24.52 5.27
CA SER A 835 -21.87 -24.99 5.75
C SER A 835 -21.43 -24.41 7.09
N VAL A 836 -22.27 -23.65 7.78
CA VAL A 836 -21.97 -23.12 9.13
C VAL A 836 -23.00 -23.55 10.16
N VAL A 837 -22.56 -23.70 11.41
CA VAL A 837 -23.42 -23.90 12.58
C VAL A 837 -23.53 -22.58 13.33
N VAL A 838 -24.76 -22.17 13.64
CA VAL A 838 -25.03 -20.97 14.45
C VAL A 838 -25.44 -21.41 15.84
N TYR A 839 -24.75 -20.90 16.86
CA TYR A 839 -25.15 -21.00 18.25
C TYR A 839 -25.62 -19.63 18.74
N ARG A 840 -26.79 -19.57 19.38
CA ARG A 840 -27.26 -18.37 20.09
C ARG A 840 -27.05 -18.56 21.59
N LEU A 841 -26.34 -17.62 22.20
CA LEU A 841 -25.97 -17.60 23.63
C LEU A 841 -27.02 -16.88 24.49
#